data_AF-C2JW84-F1
#
_entry.id   AF-C2JW84-F1
#
_cell.length_a   1.000
_cell.length_b   1.000
_cell.length_c   1.000
_cell.angle_alpha   90.00
_cell.angle_beta   90.00
_cell.angle_gamma   90.00
#
_symmetry.space_group_name_H-M   'P 1'
#
loop_
_entity.id
_entity.type
_entity.pdbx_description
1 polymer ?
#
loop_
_entity_poly.entity_id
_entity_poly.type
_entity_poly.pdbx_seq_one_letter_code
_entity_poly.pdbx_strand_id
1 'polypeptide(L)'
;MSRSNKQSTWPLLFISFGVTFVISLIVFAALKMAPFGSSSILANDSAVQYVDFFTYLKHALLGTAGKAYSFSNSLGGGMYANWTYYLLSPFNLVFVLVPRSALPVAVLFVTALKYSTAAMAAQALANYLTGGRWYSFVFSISYGLSGFLVANFLNIMWMDGVILLPLVVLGIERLFDEQRLLPYVIPLSLAFITNYYIGFMVAIFAALYFGWHWAIQHQPQLLRKISLFVIGSLLSGMIAAVVLIPTYYALSASRLSSAGADFSFKALYSLIDLPSKLLPGSFNFDQLSNGLPNLYMGMIGLLGASFYFLARTIPVRERLISAGMTLLLILSIWLNPLAIIWQGFRAPVWYLYRHSFIVIFWFLLLSLRGLMQLRAVSRLRLLLTSLVIGGLLIIPAALRMGTHKYVTLPHLILAGILLLTAAVLLYSYATRLFPVKWTVGALLTLLVIDLGANAYASLDAISFISKADFTVTSKVLSAAYNDAKKIGPSGFYRINADTQRSMDDPYQYNFNGISTFSSVLNTSTINTLTNVGAIGSAGRVKNNDLTWPLESLLGVKQLLLLNTTSKKVGTSEYQQASSRNIFNARYDLPAYKLVGHNQLFNIYENPDALPVATQIFSKIPTQVQANPVLQQNAYFATLTNQQTAPIFTTSDFSGISVDNVKPLTTLTNAVATKVNKKLGASITLSVNPSSEQQYLVMGEGMRKDMTISINNIPLKNDPDNGSKTVSLPLNATKPTTVTLTFNRGFSQIDLDHFALYTLNRQAFKQTVKTAKTNAPKQIIQNGRLSLTTQKNNSGYIMLTIPYEKGWQADTQSVKIQNYRGFIGIKVPKKATTFTLTYHTPGIPLGWLVTIMGLIGLAALILYEYHPRFRKRMMTGSQPKSR
;
A
#
# COMPACT_ATOMS: atom_id res chain seq x y z
N MET A 1 26.95 41.21 -3.74
CA MET A 1 25.98 41.96 -2.92
C MET A 1 26.29 41.70 -1.45
N SER A 2 26.68 42.74 -0.72
CA SER A 2 27.06 42.68 0.69
C SER A 2 25.86 42.42 1.60
N ARG A 3 26.09 41.66 2.68
CA ARG A 3 25.09 41.24 3.66
C ARG A 3 24.81 42.37 4.66
N SER A 4 24.10 43.43 4.28
CA SER A 4 23.54 44.40 5.23
C SER A 4 22.01 44.42 5.18
N ASN A 5 21.38 44.21 6.34
CA ASN A 5 19.94 44.20 6.62
C ASN A 5 19.07 43.20 5.84
N LYS A 6 19.27 41.89 6.02
CA LYS A 6 18.22 40.91 5.68
C LYS A 6 17.15 40.93 6.76
N GLN A 7 15.96 41.48 6.44
CA GLN A 7 14.75 41.23 7.21
C GLN A 7 14.58 39.73 7.45
N SER A 8 14.18 39.37 8.66
CA SER A 8 13.98 37.98 9.02
C SER A 8 12.82 37.36 8.23
N THR A 9 13.10 36.32 7.44
CA THR A 9 12.09 35.62 6.61
C THR A 9 11.50 34.38 7.27
N TRP A 10 11.97 33.99 8.47
CA TRP A 10 11.45 32.82 9.19
C TRP A 10 9.94 32.91 9.51
N PRO A 11 9.32 34.08 9.78
CA PRO A 11 7.88 34.14 10.03
C PRO A 11 7.03 33.67 8.83
N LEU A 12 7.54 33.84 7.60
CA LEU A 12 6.86 33.41 6.38
C LEU A 12 6.68 31.88 6.32
N LEU A 13 7.58 31.12 6.96
CA LEU A 13 7.48 29.65 7.06
C LEU A 13 6.20 29.25 7.80
N PHE A 14 5.94 29.88 8.95
CA PHE A 14 4.77 29.62 9.77
C PHE A 14 3.48 30.16 9.14
N ILE A 15 3.55 31.26 8.39
CA ILE A 15 2.40 31.76 7.64
C ILE A 15 2.00 30.77 6.54
N SER A 16 2.95 30.30 5.73
CA SER A 16 2.68 29.29 4.68
C SER A 16 2.10 28.01 5.28
N PHE A 17 2.69 27.51 6.37
CA PHE A 17 2.15 26.39 7.14
C PHE A 17 0.71 26.63 7.60
N GLY A 18 0.47 27.75 8.30
CA GLY A 18 -0.83 28.05 8.91
C GLY A 18 -1.95 28.24 7.87
N VAL A 19 -1.65 28.94 6.77
CA VAL A 19 -2.61 29.13 5.67
C VAL A 19 -2.97 27.78 5.03
N THR A 20 -1.98 26.96 4.68
CA THR A 20 -2.24 25.62 4.11
C THR A 20 -3.02 24.72 5.08
N PHE A 21 -2.74 24.79 6.38
CA PHE A 21 -3.45 24.03 7.41
C PHE A 21 -4.91 24.44 7.50
N VAL A 22 -5.17 25.76 7.55
CA VAL A 22 -6.54 26.30 7.62
C VAL A 22 -7.33 25.96 6.35
N ILE A 23 -6.73 26.10 5.16
CA ILE A 23 -7.40 25.69 3.91
C ILE A 23 -7.81 24.22 3.96
N SER A 24 -6.89 23.35 4.39
CA SER A 24 -7.15 21.91 4.49
C SER A 24 -8.31 21.62 5.43
N LEU A 25 -8.33 22.24 6.62
CA LEU A 25 -9.41 22.07 7.59
C LEU A 25 -10.76 22.61 7.10
N ILE A 26 -10.78 23.76 6.40
CA ILE A 26 -12.01 24.30 5.80
C ILE A 26 -12.55 23.33 4.76
N VAL A 27 -11.70 22.78 3.89
CA VAL A 27 -12.10 21.79 2.87
C VAL A 27 -12.66 20.54 3.54
N PHE A 28 -11.97 19.99 4.55
CA PHE A 28 -12.45 18.81 5.27
C PHE A 28 -13.75 19.06 6.03
N ALA A 29 -13.94 20.26 6.58
CA ALA A 29 -15.19 20.66 7.22
C ALA A 29 -16.34 20.79 6.20
N ALA A 30 -16.08 21.39 5.04
CA ALA A 30 -17.05 21.49 3.95
C ALA A 30 -17.49 20.10 3.44
N LEU A 31 -16.58 19.13 3.40
CA LEU A 31 -16.84 17.73 3.07
C LEU A 31 -17.42 16.91 4.24
N LYS A 32 -17.74 17.55 5.37
CA LYS A 32 -18.35 16.92 6.56
C LYS A 32 -17.53 15.73 7.08
N MET A 33 -16.20 15.80 6.97
CA MET A 33 -15.30 14.77 7.49
C MET A 33 -15.12 14.92 8.99
N ALA A 34 -15.11 13.80 9.72
CA ALA A 34 -14.93 13.76 11.17
C ALA A 34 -13.63 14.48 11.58
N PRO A 35 -13.67 15.45 12.50
CA PRO A 35 -14.72 15.64 13.51
C PRO A 35 -15.87 16.57 13.09
N PHE A 36 -15.82 17.20 11.92
CA PHE A 36 -16.80 18.19 11.46
C PHE A 36 -18.11 17.59 10.92
N GLY A 37 -18.17 16.27 10.71
CA GLY A 37 -19.38 15.57 10.28
C GLY A 37 -19.30 14.05 10.38
N SER A 38 -20.20 13.37 9.66
CA SER A 38 -20.38 11.91 9.71
C SER A 38 -19.51 11.13 8.72
N SER A 39 -18.91 11.79 7.73
CA SER A 39 -17.95 11.17 6.82
C SER A 39 -16.62 10.95 7.54
N SER A 40 -15.81 10.01 7.09
CA SER A 40 -14.40 9.90 7.52
C SER A 40 -13.49 10.38 6.40
N ILE A 41 -12.20 10.61 6.69
CA ILE A 41 -11.20 10.77 5.63
C ILE A 41 -10.79 9.43 5.01
N LEU A 42 -11.24 8.30 5.55
CA LEU A 42 -10.76 6.99 5.10
C LEU A 42 -11.43 6.57 3.79
N ALA A 43 -10.60 6.19 2.81
CA ALA A 43 -11.02 5.67 1.52
C ALA A 43 -10.01 4.65 0.98
N ASN A 44 -10.49 3.67 0.19
CA ASN A 44 -9.68 2.61 -0.43
C ASN A 44 -8.65 1.98 0.55
N ASP A 45 -7.38 1.82 0.15
CA ASP A 45 -6.30 1.22 0.96
C ASP A 45 -6.09 1.91 2.33
N SER A 46 -6.34 3.22 2.45
CA SER A 46 -6.27 3.89 3.75
C SER A 46 -7.30 3.34 4.74
N ALA A 47 -8.48 2.95 4.25
CA ALA A 47 -9.54 2.38 5.06
C ALA A 47 -9.29 0.90 5.39
N VAL A 48 -8.71 0.11 4.48
CA VAL A 48 -8.63 -1.35 4.63
C VAL A 48 -7.25 -1.90 4.96
N GLN A 49 -6.21 -1.06 5.01
CA GLN A 49 -4.83 -1.51 5.20
C GLN A 49 -4.03 -0.57 6.11
N TYR A 50 -3.92 0.73 5.77
CA TYR A 50 -2.96 1.61 6.45
C TYR A 50 -3.32 1.88 7.92
N VAL A 51 -4.61 2.07 8.22
CA VAL A 51 -5.10 2.23 9.60
C VAL A 51 -4.83 1.01 10.48
N ASP A 52 -4.77 -0.18 9.89
CA ASP A 52 -4.46 -1.42 10.61
C ASP A 52 -2.97 -1.50 10.92
N PHE A 53 -2.11 -1.08 9.99
CA PHE A 53 -0.68 -0.93 10.26
C PHE A 53 -0.39 0.13 11.33
N PHE A 54 -1.11 1.27 11.36
CA PHE A 54 -0.96 2.26 12.42
C PHE A 54 -1.37 1.72 13.80
N THR A 55 -2.39 0.87 13.83
CA THR A 55 -2.78 0.16 15.05
C THR A 55 -1.71 -0.87 15.45
N TYR A 56 -1.15 -1.58 14.47
CA TYR A 56 -0.05 -2.51 14.71
C TYR A 56 1.22 -1.84 15.25
N LEU A 57 1.56 -0.66 14.72
CA LEU A 57 2.65 0.17 15.21
C LEU A 57 2.50 0.41 16.72
N LYS A 58 1.30 0.74 17.18
CA LYS A 58 1.00 0.90 18.61
C LYS A 58 1.26 -0.40 19.39
N HIS A 59 0.75 -1.53 18.94
CA HIS A 59 0.98 -2.83 19.60
C HIS A 59 2.48 -3.20 19.66
N ALA A 60 3.21 -2.97 18.58
CA ALA A 60 4.63 -3.26 18.49
C ALA A 60 5.48 -2.37 19.41
N LEU A 61 5.14 -1.07 19.52
CA LEU A 61 5.85 -0.14 20.40
C LEU A 61 5.52 -0.37 21.89
N LEU A 62 4.28 -0.78 22.21
CA LEU A 62 3.88 -1.17 23.57
C LEU A 62 4.35 -2.56 23.98
N GLY A 63 5.02 -3.30 23.09
CA GLY A 63 5.55 -4.64 23.37
C GLY A 63 4.51 -5.76 23.37
N THR A 64 3.28 -5.49 22.95
CA THR A 64 2.20 -6.50 22.87
C THR A 64 2.19 -7.27 21.55
N ALA A 65 2.99 -6.85 20.57
CA ALA A 65 3.20 -7.55 19.30
C ALA A 65 4.69 -7.57 18.90
N GLY A 66 5.07 -8.52 18.05
CA GLY A 66 6.45 -8.66 17.58
C GLY A 66 6.89 -7.53 16.64
N LYS A 67 8.14 -7.05 16.79
CA LYS A 67 8.69 -5.98 15.94
C LYS A 67 9.26 -6.52 14.63
N ALA A 68 10.08 -7.56 14.70
CA ALA A 68 10.75 -8.14 13.54
C ALA A 68 9.87 -9.14 12.77
N TYR A 69 8.99 -9.85 13.48
CA TYR A 69 8.14 -10.92 12.94
C TYR A 69 6.77 -10.90 13.61
N SER A 70 5.72 -11.20 12.86
CA SER A 70 4.35 -11.18 13.35
C SER A 70 3.51 -12.32 12.80
N PHE A 71 2.70 -12.94 13.66
CA PHE A 71 1.65 -13.89 13.29
C PHE A 71 0.32 -13.22 12.93
N SER A 72 0.27 -11.88 12.96
CA SER A 72 -0.78 -11.10 12.33
C SER A 72 -0.51 -10.87 10.84
N ASN A 73 0.73 -11.11 10.38
CA ASN A 73 1.09 -11.10 8.96
C ASN A 73 0.78 -12.46 8.33
N SER A 74 -0.51 -12.73 8.07
CA SER A 74 -1.01 -14.05 7.67
C SER A 74 -0.55 -15.15 8.64
N LEU A 75 -0.10 -16.30 8.14
CA LEU A 75 0.42 -17.40 8.95
C LEU A 75 1.72 -17.08 9.72
N GLY A 76 2.27 -15.89 9.57
CA GLY A 76 3.56 -15.51 10.11
C GLY A 76 4.42 -14.91 9.02
N GLY A 77 4.96 -13.71 9.25
CA GLY A 77 5.87 -13.09 8.30
C GLY A 77 6.76 -12.02 8.91
N GLY A 78 7.89 -11.79 8.25
CA GLY A 78 8.78 -10.68 8.55
C GLY A 78 8.06 -9.34 8.40
N MET A 79 8.26 -8.44 9.36
CA MET A 79 7.60 -7.13 9.38
C MET A 79 8.43 -6.02 8.74
N TYR A 80 9.71 -6.27 8.43
CA TYR A 80 10.64 -5.20 8.07
C TYR A 80 10.22 -4.41 6.83
N ALA A 81 9.75 -5.08 5.77
CA ALA A 81 9.25 -4.39 4.58
C ALA A 81 8.01 -3.55 4.87
N ASN A 82 7.13 -4.00 5.78
CA ASN A 82 5.98 -3.20 6.22
C ASN A 82 6.45 -1.96 6.99
N TRP A 83 7.47 -2.09 7.84
CA TRP A 83 8.05 -0.96 8.56
C TRP A 83 8.57 0.10 7.62
N THR A 84 9.49 -0.28 6.73
CA THR A 84 10.24 0.66 5.88
C THR A 84 9.41 1.28 4.75
N TYR A 85 8.28 0.66 4.39
CA TYR A 85 7.36 1.21 3.41
C TYR A 85 6.23 2.04 4.04
N TYR A 86 5.65 1.62 5.18
CA TYR A 86 4.44 2.26 5.75
C TYR A 86 4.67 3.03 7.04
N LEU A 87 5.57 2.59 7.93
CA LEU A 87 5.52 2.95 9.35
C LEU A 87 6.60 3.91 9.84
N LEU A 88 7.70 4.10 9.11
CA LEU A 88 8.83 4.93 9.57
C LEU A 88 8.62 6.46 9.48
N SER A 89 7.43 6.92 9.08
CA SER A 89 7.09 8.35 9.15
C SER A 89 7.01 8.82 10.61
N PRO A 90 7.69 9.92 11.00
CA PRO A 90 7.60 10.46 12.36
C PRO A 90 6.17 10.91 12.72
N PHE A 91 5.36 11.28 11.73
CA PHE A 91 3.96 11.64 11.95
C PHE A 91 3.11 10.46 12.46
N ASN A 92 3.53 9.21 12.22
CA ASN A 92 2.80 8.04 12.67
C ASN A 92 2.79 7.89 14.20
N LEU A 93 3.69 8.57 14.92
CA LEU A 93 3.67 8.58 16.39
C LEU A 93 2.36 9.14 16.95
N VAL A 94 1.68 10.04 16.23
CA VAL A 94 0.35 10.55 16.60
C VAL A 94 -0.65 9.39 16.74
N PHE A 95 -0.57 8.39 15.86
CA PHE A 95 -1.49 7.24 15.88
C PHE A 95 -1.29 6.32 17.09
N VAL A 96 -0.09 6.32 17.67
CA VAL A 96 0.22 5.55 18.89
C VAL A 96 -0.49 6.16 20.10
N LEU A 97 -0.58 7.48 20.14
CA LEU A 97 -1.11 8.25 21.27
C LEU A 97 -2.64 8.25 21.33
N VAL A 98 -3.33 8.02 20.21
CA VAL A 98 -4.79 8.07 20.15
C VAL A 98 -5.46 6.69 20.37
N PRO A 99 -6.72 6.65 20.84
CA PRO A 99 -7.50 5.42 20.83
C PRO A 99 -7.90 5.04 19.39
N ARG A 100 -8.17 3.75 19.17
CA ARG A 100 -8.54 3.20 17.84
C ARG A 100 -9.75 3.92 17.22
N SER A 101 -10.75 4.26 18.01
CA SER A 101 -11.95 4.99 17.55
C SER A 101 -11.66 6.40 17.03
N ALA A 102 -10.54 7.00 17.42
CA ALA A 102 -10.12 8.33 16.97
C ALA A 102 -9.18 8.29 15.75
N LEU A 103 -8.81 7.11 15.24
CA LEU A 103 -7.90 6.97 14.10
C LEU A 103 -8.35 7.76 12.85
N PRO A 104 -9.63 7.75 12.43
CA PRO A 104 -10.03 8.53 11.26
C PRO A 104 -9.80 10.04 11.44
N VAL A 105 -10.04 10.56 12.65
CA VAL A 105 -9.80 11.97 12.99
C VAL A 105 -8.31 12.26 13.02
N ALA A 106 -7.51 11.37 13.60
CA ALA A 106 -6.06 11.52 13.64
C ALA A 106 -5.45 11.51 12.23
N VAL A 107 -5.91 10.62 11.33
CA VAL A 107 -5.46 10.58 9.93
C VAL A 107 -5.76 11.91 9.24
N LEU A 108 -6.93 12.50 9.47
CA LEU A 108 -7.31 13.79 8.89
C LEU A 108 -6.34 14.91 9.31
N PHE A 109 -6.07 15.03 10.62
CA PHE A 109 -5.14 16.04 11.11
C PHE A 109 -3.70 15.78 10.64
N VAL A 110 -3.26 14.53 10.60
CA VAL A 110 -1.92 14.19 10.08
C VAL A 110 -1.80 14.54 8.60
N THR A 111 -2.84 14.31 7.79
CA THR A 111 -2.86 14.75 6.38
C THR A 111 -2.71 16.27 6.26
N ALA A 112 -3.49 17.04 7.02
CA ALA A 112 -3.37 18.51 7.04
C ALA A 112 -1.98 18.96 7.48
N LEU A 113 -1.41 18.33 8.52
CA LEU A 113 -0.05 18.61 8.98
C LEU A 113 0.99 18.32 7.90
N LYS A 114 0.86 17.22 7.15
CA LYS A 114 1.80 16.87 6.08
C LYS A 114 1.71 17.85 4.90
N TYR A 115 0.51 18.25 4.47
CA TYR A 115 0.35 19.31 3.46
C TYR A 115 1.01 20.61 3.88
N SER A 116 0.77 21.02 5.13
CA SER A 116 1.31 22.26 5.70
C SER A 116 2.83 22.22 5.87
N THR A 117 3.37 21.06 6.24
CA THR A 117 4.82 20.85 6.34
C THR A 117 5.49 20.85 4.97
N ALA A 118 4.83 20.31 3.93
CA ALA A 118 5.32 20.38 2.56
C ALA A 118 5.36 21.83 2.06
N ALA A 119 4.32 22.62 2.35
CA ALA A 119 4.30 24.05 2.08
C ALA A 119 5.43 24.78 2.82
N MET A 120 5.61 24.51 4.12
CA MET A 120 6.68 25.09 4.93
C MET A 120 8.09 24.78 4.38
N ALA A 121 8.34 23.54 3.98
CA ALA A 121 9.59 23.12 3.36
C ALA A 121 9.85 23.85 2.04
N ALA A 122 8.83 23.95 1.19
CA ALA A 122 8.88 24.71 -0.05
C ALA A 122 9.11 26.22 0.21
N GLN A 123 8.50 26.78 1.25
CA GLN A 123 8.70 28.16 1.67
C GLN A 123 10.15 28.41 2.11
N ALA A 124 10.80 27.45 2.77
CA ALA A 124 12.21 27.56 3.14
C ALA A 124 13.12 27.69 1.92
N LEU A 125 12.89 26.87 0.89
CA LEU A 125 13.59 26.98 -0.39
C LEU A 125 13.29 28.32 -1.08
N ALA A 126 12.02 28.72 -1.19
CA ALA A 126 11.65 29.96 -1.85
C ALA A 126 12.19 31.21 -1.13
N ASN A 127 12.24 31.20 0.20
CA ASN A 127 12.86 32.26 0.99
C ASN A 127 14.36 32.36 0.72
N TYR A 128 15.05 31.23 0.62
CA TYR A 128 16.48 31.20 0.28
C TYR A 128 16.73 31.79 -1.11
N LEU A 129 15.94 31.37 -2.10
CA LEU A 129 16.09 31.81 -3.50
C LEU A 129 15.69 33.28 -3.73
N THR A 130 14.76 33.83 -2.93
CA THR A 130 14.09 35.09 -3.29
C THR A 130 14.04 36.16 -2.22
N GLY A 131 14.44 35.83 -0.99
CA GLY A 131 14.36 36.75 0.15
C GLY A 131 12.94 36.98 0.71
N GLY A 132 11.96 36.12 0.38
CA GLY A 132 10.64 36.12 1.03
C GLY A 132 9.67 37.19 0.52
N ARG A 133 9.14 37.00 -0.69
CA ARG A 133 8.16 37.89 -1.34
C ARG A 133 6.83 37.16 -1.60
N TRP A 134 5.79 37.87 -2.06
CA TRP A 134 4.46 37.27 -2.26
C TRP A 134 4.46 36.01 -3.15
N TYR A 135 5.28 35.98 -4.21
CA TYR A 135 5.38 34.82 -5.11
C TYR A 135 6.02 33.59 -4.46
N SER A 136 6.69 33.74 -3.30
CA SER A 136 7.15 32.60 -2.51
C SER A 136 5.98 31.82 -1.90
N PHE A 137 4.87 32.49 -1.57
CA PHE A 137 3.63 31.84 -1.13
C PHE A 137 2.95 31.08 -2.27
N VAL A 138 3.03 31.59 -3.52
CA VAL A 138 2.54 30.84 -4.69
C VAL A 138 3.30 29.53 -4.83
N PHE A 139 4.63 29.55 -4.74
CA PHE A 139 5.43 28.32 -4.77
C PHE A 139 5.08 27.36 -3.63
N SER A 140 5.03 27.87 -2.39
CA SER A 140 4.90 27.02 -1.21
C SER A 140 3.49 26.44 -1.02
N ILE A 141 2.46 27.28 -1.06
CA ILE A 141 1.08 26.85 -0.81
C ILE A 141 0.59 25.96 -1.98
N SER A 142 0.92 26.29 -3.23
CA SER A 142 0.60 25.42 -4.38
C SER A 142 1.31 24.07 -4.29
N TYR A 143 2.52 24.00 -3.73
CA TYR A 143 3.19 22.73 -3.55
C TYR A 143 2.50 21.86 -2.49
N GLY A 144 2.17 22.45 -1.33
CA GLY A 144 1.51 21.76 -0.21
C GLY A 144 0.08 21.32 -0.50
N LEU A 145 -0.63 22.00 -1.40
CA LEU A 145 -1.99 21.65 -1.86
C LEU A 145 -2.02 21.23 -3.34
N SER A 146 -0.90 20.72 -3.84
CA SER A 146 -0.80 20.26 -5.22
C SER A 146 -1.74 19.09 -5.49
N GLY A 147 -2.14 18.93 -6.76
CA GLY A 147 -3.00 17.84 -7.20
C GLY A 147 -2.45 16.47 -6.84
N PHE A 148 -1.13 16.28 -6.81
CA PHE A 148 -0.52 15.03 -6.33
C PHE A 148 -0.83 14.76 -4.85
N LEU A 149 -0.59 15.73 -3.97
CA LEU A 149 -0.80 15.57 -2.53
C LEU A 149 -2.28 15.39 -2.20
N VAL A 150 -3.16 16.15 -2.85
CA VAL A 150 -4.62 16.03 -2.73
C VAL A 150 -5.09 14.65 -3.20
N ALA A 151 -4.72 14.21 -4.41
CA ALA A 151 -5.18 12.93 -4.95
C ALA A 151 -4.61 11.71 -4.19
N ASN A 152 -3.39 11.83 -3.66
CA ASN A 152 -2.72 10.76 -2.91
C ASN A 152 -2.84 10.93 -1.39
N PHE A 153 -3.86 11.65 -0.91
CA PHE A 153 -4.15 11.75 0.54
C PHE A 153 -4.24 10.36 1.20
N LEU A 154 -4.82 9.41 0.46
CA LEU A 154 -4.98 8.02 0.88
C LEU A 154 -3.65 7.29 1.03
N ASN A 155 -2.58 7.70 0.32
CA ASN A 155 -1.23 7.13 0.40
C ASN A 155 -0.31 8.00 1.27
N ILE A 156 -0.70 8.18 2.53
CA ILE A 156 -0.08 9.13 3.46
C ILE A 156 1.41 8.89 3.75
N MET A 157 1.92 7.67 3.55
CA MET A 157 3.33 7.31 3.75
C MET A 157 4.28 7.90 2.69
N TRP A 158 3.76 8.30 1.52
CA TRP A 158 4.59 8.88 0.46
C TRP A 158 4.93 10.36 0.71
N MET A 159 4.09 11.04 1.51
CA MET A 159 4.16 12.48 1.69
C MET A 159 5.44 12.95 2.37
N ASP A 160 6.08 12.12 3.20
CA ASP A 160 7.34 12.49 3.87
C ASP A 160 8.46 12.78 2.85
N GLY A 161 8.56 11.97 1.79
CA GLY A 161 9.52 12.23 0.70
C GLY A 161 9.17 13.49 -0.11
N VAL A 162 7.88 13.80 -0.27
CA VAL A 162 7.41 15.06 -0.90
C VAL A 162 7.78 16.26 -0.03
N ILE A 163 7.58 16.19 1.29
CA ILE A 163 7.99 17.23 2.24
C ILE A 163 9.50 17.48 2.17
N LEU A 164 10.29 16.42 2.01
CA LEU A 164 11.75 16.50 2.03
C LEU A 164 12.35 16.99 0.71
N LEU A 165 11.66 16.84 -0.43
CA LEU A 165 12.17 17.25 -1.75
C LEU A 165 12.64 18.72 -1.79
N PRO A 166 11.84 19.73 -1.37
CA PRO A 166 12.31 21.12 -1.34
C PRO A 166 13.56 21.33 -0.47
N LEU A 167 13.70 20.56 0.62
CA LEU A 167 14.86 20.65 1.50
C LEU A 167 16.10 20.00 0.88
N VAL A 168 15.95 18.90 0.14
CA VAL A 168 17.02 18.31 -0.66
C VAL A 168 17.51 19.32 -1.71
N VAL A 169 16.59 19.97 -2.41
CA VAL A 169 16.93 21.01 -3.40
C VAL A 169 17.59 22.22 -2.74
N LEU A 170 17.09 22.69 -1.59
CA LEU A 170 17.76 23.72 -0.79
C LEU A 170 19.17 23.29 -0.37
N GLY A 171 19.36 22.01 -0.06
CA GLY A 171 20.67 21.42 0.19
C GLY A 171 21.61 21.54 -0.99
N ILE A 172 21.12 21.28 -2.21
CA ILE A 172 21.89 21.43 -3.45
C ILE A 172 22.23 22.91 -3.68
N GLU A 173 21.28 23.84 -3.53
CA GLU A 173 21.55 25.28 -3.63
C GLU A 173 22.69 25.72 -2.69
N ARG A 174 22.62 25.31 -1.42
CA ARG A 174 23.67 25.61 -0.43
C ARG A 174 24.98 24.89 -0.71
N LEU A 175 24.96 23.73 -1.36
CA LEU A 175 26.17 23.08 -1.82
C LEU A 175 26.84 23.92 -2.93
N PHE A 176 26.06 24.47 -3.87
CA PHE A 176 26.59 25.33 -4.92
C PHE A 176 27.11 26.68 -4.40
N ASP A 177 26.41 27.30 -3.46
CA ASP A 177 26.69 28.64 -2.95
C ASP A 177 27.69 28.64 -1.77
N GLU A 178 27.53 27.71 -0.84
CA GLU A 178 28.24 27.68 0.44
C GLU A 178 29.24 26.53 0.55
N GLN A 179 29.23 25.57 -0.40
CA GLN A 179 30.03 24.34 -0.37
C GLN A 179 29.81 23.51 0.91
N ARG A 180 28.60 23.57 1.47
CA ARG A 180 28.19 22.78 2.64
C ARG A 180 27.40 21.56 2.20
N LEU A 181 27.72 20.39 2.74
CA LEU A 181 27.05 19.12 2.48
C LEU A 181 25.92 18.85 3.46
N LEU A 182 26.01 19.32 4.72
CA LEU A 182 25.05 18.95 5.75
C LEU A 182 23.58 19.25 5.36
N PRO A 183 23.26 20.43 4.78
CA PRO A 183 21.90 20.75 4.33
C PRO A 183 21.37 19.84 3.21
N TYR A 184 22.25 19.10 2.51
CA TYR A 184 21.87 18.12 1.48
C TYR A 184 21.78 16.69 2.06
N VAL A 185 22.77 16.30 2.88
CA VAL A 185 22.88 14.94 3.43
C VAL A 185 21.70 14.60 4.35
N ILE A 186 21.33 15.51 5.26
CA ILE A 186 20.25 15.26 6.22
C ILE A 186 18.91 14.98 5.52
N PRO A 187 18.36 15.88 4.68
CA PRO A 187 17.04 15.66 4.09
C PRO A 187 17.03 14.46 3.12
N LEU A 188 18.12 14.18 2.41
CA LEU A 188 18.19 13.00 1.53
C LEU A 188 18.23 11.69 2.34
N SER A 189 18.99 11.65 3.44
CA SER A 189 19.01 10.49 4.36
C SER A 189 17.61 10.24 4.93
N LEU A 190 16.94 11.30 5.39
CA LEU A 190 15.59 11.20 5.91
C LEU A 190 14.61 10.72 4.85
N ALA A 191 14.74 11.16 3.59
CA ALA A 191 13.84 10.73 2.51
C ALA A 191 13.92 9.22 2.28
N PHE A 192 15.13 8.63 2.32
CA PHE A 192 15.30 7.18 2.26
C PHE A 192 14.76 6.46 3.50
N ILE A 193 14.94 7.02 4.70
CA ILE A 193 14.53 6.40 5.96
C ILE A 193 13.00 6.38 6.09
N THR A 194 12.33 7.50 5.79
CA THR A 194 10.87 7.60 5.96
C THR A 194 10.13 6.78 4.92
N ASN A 195 10.65 6.72 3.69
CA ASN A 195 10.11 5.88 2.64
C ASN A 195 11.15 5.65 1.52
N TYR A 196 11.76 4.46 1.48
CA TYR A 196 12.82 4.16 0.51
C TYR A 196 12.37 4.32 -0.96
N TYR A 197 11.08 4.15 -1.23
CA TYR A 197 10.53 4.18 -2.59
C TYR A 197 10.43 5.61 -3.13
N ILE A 198 9.85 6.54 -2.37
CA ILE A 198 9.85 7.97 -2.74
C ILE A 198 11.26 8.56 -2.60
N GLY A 199 12.05 8.12 -1.62
CA GLY A 199 13.45 8.52 -1.47
C GLY A 199 14.29 8.21 -2.72
N PHE A 200 14.06 7.06 -3.36
CA PHE A 200 14.67 6.73 -4.65
C PHE A 200 14.32 7.74 -5.77
N MET A 201 13.04 8.14 -5.88
CA MET A 201 12.63 9.17 -6.85
C MET A 201 13.26 10.53 -6.55
N VAL A 202 13.32 10.92 -5.27
CA VAL A 202 13.97 12.17 -4.84
C VAL A 202 15.46 12.15 -5.18
N ALA A 203 16.14 11.01 -5.04
CA ALA A 203 17.55 10.86 -5.41
C ALA A 203 17.79 11.01 -6.92
N ILE A 204 16.95 10.42 -7.77
CA ILE A 204 17.02 10.62 -9.23
C ILE A 204 16.85 12.11 -9.55
N PHE A 205 15.83 12.75 -9.00
CA PHE A 205 15.60 14.17 -9.27
C PHE A 205 16.71 15.06 -8.70
N ALA A 206 17.31 14.73 -7.57
CA ALA A 206 18.47 15.44 -7.03
C ALA A 206 19.63 15.47 -8.02
N ALA A 207 19.90 14.35 -8.71
CA ALA A 207 20.92 14.29 -9.76
C ALA A 207 20.54 15.14 -10.99
N LEU A 208 19.29 15.06 -11.45
CA LEU A 208 18.79 15.89 -12.55
C LEU A 208 18.86 17.39 -12.22
N TYR A 209 18.46 17.76 -11.01
CA TYR A 209 18.48 19.13 -10.51
C TYR A 209 19.91 19.67 -10.41
N PHE A 210 20.84 18.88 -9.86
CA PHE A 210 22.25 19.25 -9.81
C PHE A 210 22.80 19.51 -11.22
N GLY A 211 22.51 18.63 -12.18
CA GLY A 211 22.92 18.77 -13.58
C GLY A 211 22.34 20.03 -14.23
N TRP A 212 21.04 20.29 -14.05
CA TRP A 212 20.40 21.51 -14.53
C TRP A 212 21.01 22.78 -13.92
N HIS A 213 21.15 22.83 -12.60
CA HIS A 213 21.67 23.98 -11.88
C HIS A 213 23.10 24.32 -12.32
N TRP A 214 23.94 23.29 -12.51
CA TRP A 214 25.26 23.46 -13.10
C TRP A 214 25.20 24.04 -14.52
N ALA A 215 24.38 23.44 -15.38
CA ALA A 215 24.33 23.78 -16.80
C ALA A 215 23.88 25.23 -17.05
N ILE A 216 23.04 25.80 -16.18
CA ILE A 216 22.58 27.19 -16.32
C ILE A 216 23.59 28.22 -15.77
N GLN A 217 24.43 27.87 -14.80
CA GLN A 217 25.29 28.84 -14.09
C GLN A 217 26.80 28.79 -14.44
N HIS A 218 27.29 27.79 -15.18
CA HIS A 218 28.73 27.60 -15.51
C HIS A 218 29.71 28.03 -14.41
N GLN A 219 29.69 27.28 -13.31
CA GLN A 219 30.44 27.65 -12.12
C GLN A 219 31.86 27.07 -12.13
N PRO A 220 32.88 27.81 -11.64
CA PRO A 220 34.21 27.26 -11.41
C PRO A 220 34.16 26.16 -10.31
N GLN A 221 35.21 25.34 -10.25
CA GLN A 221 35.35 24.24 -9.29
C GLN A 221 34.30 23.12 -9.46
N LEU A 222 33.86 22.86 -10.70
CA LEU A 222 32.87 21.82 -11.02
C LEU A 222 33.22 20.46 -10.41
N LEU A 223 34.46 19.99 -10.59
CA LEU A 223 34.92 18.69 -10.07
C LEU A 223 34.75 18.61 -8.54
N ARG A 224 35.01 19.71 -7.84
CA ARG A 224 34.79 19.78 -6.39
C ARG A 224 33.30 19.66 -6.07
N LYS A 225 32.43 20.42 -6.72
CA LYS A 225 30.98 20.37 -6.48
C LYS A 225 30.39 18.99 -6.80
N ILE A 226 30.84 18.35 -7.88
CA ILE A 226 30.49 16.95 -8.21
C ILE A 226 30.95 16.02 -7.09
N SER A 227 32.19 16.16 -6.63
CA SER A 227 32.72 15.33 -5.55
C SER A 227 31.92 15.50 -4.25
N LEU A 228 31.58 16.74 -3.87
CA LEU A 228 30.75 17.02 -2.69
C LEU A 228 29.35 16.40 -2.83
N PHE A 229 28.74 16.50 -4.01
CA PHE A 229 27.42 15.90 -4.28
C PHE A 229 27.46 14.37 -4.21
N VAL A 230 28.46 13.73 -4.83
CA VAL A 230 28.65 12.28 -4.80
C VAL A 230 28.93 11.79 -3.38
N ILE A 231 29.86 12.42 -2.66
CA ILE A 231 30.16 12.09 -1.26
C ILE A 231 28.91 12.26 -0.39
N GLY A 232 28.17 13.37 -0.56
CA GLY A 232 26.93 13.60 0.18
C GLY A 232 25.84 12.56 -0.13
N SER A 233 25.72 12.13 -1.38
CA SER A 233 24.77 11.10 -1.81
C SER A 233 25.12 9.73 -1.21
N LEU A 234 26.40 9.34 -1.28
CA LEU A 234 26.90 8.09 -0.70
C LEU A 234 26.73 8.10 0.82
N LEU A 235 27.09 9.19 1.48
CA LEU A 235 26.91 9.36 2.92
C LEU A 235 25.43 9.24 3.31
N SER A 236 24.52 9.80 2.51
CA SER A 236 23.07 9.69 2.75
C SER A 236 22.58 8.25 2.63
N GLY A 237 23.04 7.53 1.60
CA GLY A 237 22.76 6.10 1.44
C GLY A 237 23.33 5.25 2.57
N MET A 238 24.53 5.58 3.06
CA MET A 238 25.15 4.92 4.21
C MET A 238 24.34 5.14 5.49
N ILE A 239 23.95 6.38 5.80
CA ILE A 239 23.11 6.70 6.97
C ILE A 239 21.80 5.89 6.90
N ALA A 240 21.17 5.82 5.72
CA ALA A 240 19.95 5.07 5.51
C ALA A 240 20.13 3.54 5.33
N ALA A 241 21.35 3.01 5.40
CA ALA A 241 21.63 1.60 5.08
C ALA A 241 20.89 0.61 5.98
N VAL A 242 20.65 0.95 7.25
CA VAL A 242 19.80 0.19 8.16
C VAL A 242 18.40 -0.03 7.58
N VAL A 243 17.85 0.91 6.82
CA VAL A 243 16.57 0.75 6.12
C VAL A 243 16.76 0.05 4.77
N LEU A 244 17.72 0.51 3.97
CA LEU A 244 17.86 0.10 2.57
C LEU A 244 18.30 -1.37 2.42
N ILE A 245 19.30 -1.82 3.18
CA ILE A 245 19.90 -3.15 3.01
C ILE A 245 18.91 -4.27 3.39
N PRO A 246 18.27 -4.25 4.58
CA PRO A 246 17.35 -5.34 4.92
C PRO A 246 16.07 -5.31 4.09
N THR A 247 15.63 -4.12 3.64
CA THR A 247 14.51 -3.99 2.70
C THR A 247 14.82 -4.65 1.36
N TYR A 248 16.04 -4.49 0.84
CA TYR A 248 16.47 -5.17 -0.39
C TYR A 248 16.37 -6.70 -0.24
N TYR A 249 16.81 -7.27 0.90
CA TYR A 249 16.67 -8.70 1.15
C TYR A 249 15.21 -9.15 1.29
N ALA A 250 14.36 -8.36 1.96
CA ALA A 250 12.95 -8.67 2.11
C ALA A 250 12.20 -8.66 0.76
N LEU A 251 12.47 -7.67 -0.09
CA LEU A 251 11.82 -7.53 -1.40
C LEU A 251 12.40 -8.46 -2.48
N SER A 252 13.68 -8.78 -2.42
CA SER A 252 14.27 -9.74 -3.38
C SER A 252 13.59 -11.11 -3.27
N ALA A 253 13.18 -11.52 -2.06
CA ALA A 253 12.43 -12.75 -1.86
C ALA A 253 11.03 -12.74 -2.52
N SER A 254 10.36 -11.59 -2.62
CA SER A 254 9.06 -11.44 -3.31
C SER A 254 9.18 -11.22 -4.82
N ARG A 255 10.35 -10.72 -5.29
CA ARG A 255 10.62 -10.38 -6.70
C ARG A 255 10.98 -11.56 -7.59
N LEU A 256 11.28 -12.75 -7.04
CA LEU A 256 11.66 -13.93 -7.82
C LEU A 256 10.50 -14.59 -8.60
N SER A 257 9.26 -14.11 -8.46
CA SER A 257 8.07 -14.81 -8.98
C SER A 257 7.18 -14.01 -9.96
N SER A 258 7.66 -12.91 -10.56
CA SER A 258 6.81 -12.13 -11.50
C SER A 258 7.63 -11.50 -12.63
N ALA A 259 7.03 -11.43 -13.84
CA ALA A 259 7.59 -11.03 -15.14
C ALA A 259 8.60 -9.85 -15.09
N GLY A 260 9.57 -9.88 -16.01
CA GLY A 260 10.63 -8.87 -16.12
C GLY A 260 10.13 -7.43 -16.37
N ALA A 261 11.06 -6.47 -16.34
CA ALA A 261 10.77 -5.07 -16.64
C ALA A 261 10.32 -4.90 -18.11
N ASP A 262 9.15 -4.32 -18.35
CA ASP A 262 8.67 -3.98 -19.70
C ASP A 262 9.21 -2.61 -20.13
N PHE A 263 10.29 -2.60 -20.91
CA PHE A 263 10.87 -1.40 -21.53
C PHE A 263 10.33 -1.11 -22.93
N SER A 264 9.13 -1.60 -23.29
CA SER A 264 8.52 -1.28 -24.59
C SER A 264 8.38 0.24 -24.76
N PHE A 265 8.83 0.76 -25.91
CA PHE A 265 8.73 2.17 -26.26
C PHE A 265 7.31 2.49 -26.74
N LYS A 266 6.42 2.76 -25.79
CA LYS A 266 5.01 3.10 -26.05
C LYS A 266 4.58 4.31 -25.24
N ALA A 267 3.72 5.13 -25.85
CA ALA A 267 2.96 6.14 -25.16
C ALA A 267 1.95 5.48 -24.22
N LEU A 268 1.88 5.94 -22.98
CA LEU A 268 0.96 5.41 -21.98
C LEU A 268 -0.47 5.97 -22.11
N TYR A 269 -0.60 7.14 -22.72
CA TYR A 269 -1.87 7.84 -22.98
C TYR A 269 -1.69 8.87 -24.11
N SER A 270 -2.78 9.49 -24.58
CA SER A 270 -2.70 10.55 -25.59
C SER A 270 -2.26 11.88 -24.96
N LEU A 271 -1.24 12.55 -25.51
CA LEU A 271 -0.73 13.81 -24.94
C LEU A 271 -1.79 14.91 -24.85
N ILE A 272 -2.81 14.88 -25.72
CA ILE A 272 -3.94 15.82 -25.67
C ILE A 272 -4.81 15.67 -24.41
N ASP A 273 -4.68 14.56 -23.68
CA ASP A 273 -5.39 14.33 -22.42
C ASP A 273 -4.69 15.04 -21.25
N LEU A 274 -3.39 15.32 -21.35
CA LEU A 274 -2.57 15.88 -20.27
C LEU A 274 -3.07 17.25 -19.75
N PRO A 275 -3.51 18.21 -20.59
CA PRO A 275 -4.02 19.50 -20.13
C PRO A 275 -5.21 19.38 -19.17
N SER A 276 -6.01 18.32 -19.28
CA SER A 276 -7.13 18.08 -18.35
C SER A 276 -6.69 17.92 -16.90
N LYS A 277 -5.44 17.49 -16.64
CA LYS A 277 -4.85 17.31 -15.31
C LYS A 277 -4.27 18.58 -14.71
N LEU A 278 -4.35 19.69 -15.44
CA LEU A 278 -4.04 21.04 -14.96
C LEU A 278 -5.32 21.82 -14.60
N LEU A 279 -6.49 21.18 -14.65
CA LEU A 279 -7.76 21.74 -14.20
C LEU A 279 -7.99 21.48 -12.70
N PRO A 280 -8.68 22.40 -11.99
CA PRO A 280 -9.13 22.14 -10.63
C PRO A 280 -10.11 20.97 -10.62
N GLY A 281 -10.02 20.08 -9.64
CA GLY A 281 -10.93 18.94 -9.50
C GLY A 281 -10.67 17.80 -10.49
N SER A 282 -9.52 17.77 -11.16
CA SER A 282 -9.18 16.79 -12.22
C SER A 282 -8.86 15.37 -11.72
N PHE A 283 -9.50 14.93 -10.62
CA PHE A 283 -9.32 13.61 -10.01
C PHE A 283 -10.65 13.08 -9.49
N ASN A 284 -10.91 11.78 -9.70
CA ASN A 284 -12.07 11.06 -9.18
C ASN A 284 -11.70 9.60 -8.87
N PHE A 285 -12.67 8.83 -8.37
CA PHE A 285 -12.44 7.43 -7.99
C PHE A 285 -11.90 6.52 -9.12
N ASP A 286 -12.36 6.72 -10.37
CA ASP A 286 -11.91 5.93 -11.53
C ASP A 286 -10.42 6.12 -11.86
N GLN A 287 -9.82 7.21 -11.38
CA GLN A 287 -8.41 7.53 -11.63
C GLN A 287 -7.44 6.81 -10.69
N LEU A 288 -7.92 6.05 -9.70
CA LEU A 288 -7.06 5.33 -8.76
C LEU A 288 -6.23 4.23 -9.44
N SER A 289 -6.83 3.49 -10.39
CA SER A 289 -6.20 2.33 -11.03
C SER A 289 -5.42 2.69 -12.30
N ASN A 290 -6.08 3.40 -13.23
CA ASN A 290 -5.56 3.73 -14.57
C ASN A 290 -5.58 5.24 -14.86
N GLY A 291 -5.50 6.08 -13.83
CA GLY A 291 -5.57 7.53 -13.99
C GLY A 291 -4.32 8.15 -14.60
N LEU A 292 -4.50 9.33 -15.22
CA LEU A 292 -3.39 10.15 -15.74
C LEU A 292 -2.61 10.82 -14.57
N PRO A 293 -1.40 11.37 -14.82
CA PRO A 293 -0.61 12.04 -13.79
C PRO A 293 -1.38 13.22 -13.15
N ASN A 294 -1.40 13.32 -11.82
CA ASN A 294 -2.06 14.44 -11.13
C ASN A 294 -1.10 15.64 -11.08
N LEU A 295 -1.41 16.70 -11.83
CA LEU A 295 -0.47 17.80 -12.12
C LEU A 295 -0.94 19.19 -11.69
N TYR A 296 -2.14 19.31 -11.13
CA TYR A 296 -2.69 20.60 -10.76
C TYR A 296 -1.80 21.31 -9.72
N MET A 297 -1.52 22.60 -9.96
CA MET A 297 -0.59 23.42 -9.16
C MET A 297 -1.07 24.87 -8.98
N GLY A 298 -2.34 25.14 -9.28
CA GLY A 298 -2.93 26.47 -9.30
C GLY A 298 -2.61 27.27 -10.58
N MET A 299 -3.52 28.16 -10.96
CA MET A 299 -3.47 28.94 -12.21
C MET A 299 -2.38 30.01 -12.17
N ILE A 300 -2.14 30.62 -11.01
CA ILE A 300 -1.03 31.57 -10.82
C ILE A 300 0.31 30.84 -11.01
N GLY A 301 0.42 29.63 -10.46
CA GLY A 301 1.58 28.75 -10.62
C GLY A 301 1.83 28.41 -12.09
N LEU A 302 0.79 27.95 -12.80
CA LEU A 302 0.84 27.60 -14.21
C LEU A 302 1.29 28.78 -15.10
N LEU A 303 0.63 29.95 -14.98
CA LEU A 303 0.98 31.14 -15.76
C LEU A 303 2.39 31.64 -15.44
N GLY A 304 2.78 31.67 -14.17
CA GLY A 304 4.12 32.04 -13.76
C GLY A 304 5.20 31.17 -14.41
N ALA A 305 4.96 29.85 -14.50
CA ALA A 305 5.88 28.91 -15.14
C ALA A 305 6.00 29.16 -16.66
N SER A 306 4.89 29.52 -17.33
CA SER A 306 4.93 29.90 -18.74
C SER A 306 5.68 31.23 -18.96
N PHE A 307 5.49 32.21 -18.08
CA PHE A 307 6.13 33.52 -18.17
C PHE A 307 7.65 33.47 -17.98
N TYR A 308 8.17 32.46 -17.27
CA TYR A 308 9.61 32.20 -17.16
C TYR A 308 10.31 32.16 -18.53
N PHE A 309 9.72 31.48 -19.51
CA PHE A 309 10.34 31.34 -20.84
C PHE A 309 10.29 32.64 -21.67
N LEU A 310 9.55 33.65 -21.22
CA LEU A 310 9.31 34.90 -21.94
C LEU A 310 10.06 36.10 -21.33
N ALA A 311 10.49 35.96 -20.08
CA ALA A 311 11.25 36.99 -19.36
C ALA A 311 12.57 37.27 -20.09
N ARG A 312 12.73 38.50 -20.59
CA ARG A 312 13.94 38.91 -21.33
C ARG A 312 15.19 38.97 -20.46
N THR A 313 15.00 39.14 -19.15
CA THR A 313 16.08 39.12 -18.15
C THR A 313 16.67 37.74 -17.92
N ILE A 314 15.98 36.67 -18.33
CA ILE A 314 16.47 35.29 -18.21
C ILE A 314 17.22 34.91 -19.49
N PRO A 315 18.51 34.54 -19.40
CA PRO A 315 19.31 34.18 -20.58
C PRO A 315 18.66 33.09 -21.43
N VAL A 316 18.79 33.18 -22.76
CA VAL A 316 18.24 32.18 -23.69
C VAL A 316 18.77 30.78 -23.38
N ARG A 317 20.06 30.66 -23.07
CA ARG A 317 20.68 29.40 -22.66
C ARG A 317 19.97 28.76 -21.47
N GLU A 318 19.74 29.52 -20.40
CA GLU A 318 19.04 29.03 -19.20
C GLU A 318 17.62 28.55 -19.57
N ARG A 319 16.92 29.31 -20.41
CA ARG A 319 15.59 28.92 -20.91
C ARG A 319 15.62 27.63 -21.73
N LEU A 320 16.58 27.46 -22.64
CA LEU A 320 16.70 26.24 -23.46
C LEU A 320 17.04 25.01 -22.61
N ILE A 321 17.97 25.13 -21.66
CA ILE A 321 18.31 24.04 -20.74
C ILE A 321 17.10 23.67 -19.86
N SER A 322 16.37 24.67 -19.37
CA SER A 322 15.15 24.47 -18.59
C SER A 322 14.03 23.85 -19.43
N ALA A 323 13.93 24.20 -20.72
CA ALA A 323 12.98 23.58 -21.65
C ALA A 323 13.33 22.10 -21.89
N GLY A 324 14.62 21.77 -22.05
CA GLY A 324 15.09 20.39 -22.16
C GLY A 324 14.76 19.55 -20.91
N MET A 325 14.98 20.09 -19.71
CA MET A 325 14.59 19.42 -18.46
C MET A 325 13.06 19.25 -18.35
N THR A 326 12.30 20.27 -18.74
CA THR A 326 10.83 20.21 -18.77
C THR A 326 10.34 19.12 -19.72
N LEU A 327 10.93 19.04 -20.93
CA LEU A 327 10.63 18.01 -21.91
C LEU A 327 10.95 16.62 -21.35
N LEU A 328 12.11 16.41 -20.75
CA LEU A 328 12.48 15.14 -20.13
C LEU A 328 11.45 14.69 -19.08
N LEU A 329 11.01 15.62 -18.22
CA LEU A 329 10.02 15.33 -17.19
C LEU A 329 8.63 15.01 -17.78
N ILE A 330 8.21 15.71 -18.84
CA ILE A 330 6.96 15.40 -19.56
C ILE A 330 7.07 14.03 -20.25
N LEU A 331 8.17 13.74 -20.94
CA LEU A 331 8.42 12.43 -21.53
C LEU A 331 8.40 11.32 -20.46
N SER A 332 8.86 11.62 -19.25
CA SER A 332 8.89 10.64 -18.15
C SER A 332 7.55 10.25 -17.56
N ILE A 333 6.52 11.05 -17.79
CA ILE A 333 5.14 10.71 -17.45
C ILE A 333 4.37 10.18 -18.67
N TRP A 334 4.92 10.28 -19.88
CA TRP A 334 4.24 9.88 -21.11
C TRP A 334 4.75 8.55 -21.69
N LEU A 335 6.06 8.33 -21.70
CA LEU A 335 6.70 7.14 -22.29
C LEU A 335 6.94 6.07 -21.24
N ASN A 336 6.52 4.84 -21.55
CA ASN A 336 6.63 3.69 -20.66
C ASN A 336 8.06 3.44 -20.12
N PRO A 337 9.14 3.43 -20.93
CA PRO A 337 10.49 3.15 -20.44
C PRO A 337 10.96 4.13 -19.36
N LEU A 338 10.64 5.42 -19.54
CA LEU A 338 10.99 6.46 -18.59
C LEU A 338 10.13 6.37 -17.33
N ALA A 339 8.83 6.07 -17.47
CA ALA A 339 7.93 5.91 -16.33
C ALA A 339 8.38 4.76 -15.41
N ILE A 340 8.78 3.61 -15.95
CA ILE A 340 9.21 2.47 -15.11
C ILE A 340 10.56 2.70 -14.41
N ILE A 341 11.45 3.54 -14.95
CA ILE A 341 12.72 3.91 -14.28
C ILE A 341 12.43 4.54 -12.92
N TRP A 342 11.50 5.51 -12.86
CA TRP A 342 11.07 6.14 -11.61
C TRP A 342 10.49 5.14 -10.60
N GLN A 343 9.92 4.05 -11.09
CA GLN A 343 9.26 3.03 -10.28
C GLN A 343 10.20 1.89 -9.83
N GLY A 344 11.52 2.04 -10.05
CA GLY A 344 12.50 1.01 -9.71
C GLY A 344 12.52 -0.14 -10.73
N PHE A 345 12.31 0.20 -12.00
CA PHE A 345 12.34 -0.69 -13.17
C PHE A 345 11.17 -1.69 -13.24
N ARG A 346 10.05 -1.44 -12.55
CA ARG A 346 8.83 -2.23 -12.68
C ARG A 346 7.60 -1.35 -12.53
N ALA A 347 6.62 -1.54 -13.42
CA ALA A 347 5.33 -0.87 -13.30
C ALA A 347 4.61 -1.38 -12.04
N PRO A 348 4.09 -0.48 -11.18
CA PRO A 348 3.31 -0.89 -10.04
C PRO A 348 1.89 -1.30 -10.45
N VAL A 349 1.24 -2.07 -9.58
CA VAL A 349 -0.21 -2.20 -9.59
C VAL A 349 -0.79 -0.89 -9.03
N TRP A 350 -1.53 -0.17 -9.87
CA TRP A 350 -2.14 1.14 -9.60
C TRP A 350 -1.14 2.28 -9.30
N TYR A 351 -1.62 3.51 -9.42
CA TYR A 351 -0.83 4.72 -9.15
C TYR A 351 0.49 4.79 -9.95
N LEU A 352 0.42 4.64 -11.28
CA LEU A 352 1.62 4.60 -12.14
C LEU A 352 2.45 5.90 -12.12
N TYR A 353 1.86 7.05 -11.80
CA TYR A 353 2.52 8.35 -11.91
C TYR A 353 2.93 8.95 -10.56
N ARG A 354 3.52 8.13 -9.69
CA ARG A 354 3.96 8.53 -8.35
C ARG A 354 4.99 9.65 -8.34
N HIS A 355 5.78 9.81 -9.41
CA HIS A 355 6.76 10.88 -9.56
C HIS A 355 6.16 12.21 -10.08
N SER A 356 4.84 12.32 -10.26
CA SER A 356 4.21 13.57 -10.73
C SER A 356 4.41 14.77 -9.78
N PHE A 357 4.65 14.54 -8.47
CA PHE A 357 5.04 15.62 -7.55
C PHE A 357 6.36 16.31 -7.93
N ILE A 358 7.28 15.58 -8.59
CA ILE A 358 8.55 16.14 -9.10
C ILE A 358 8.26 17.07 -10.28
N VAL A 359 7.34 16.67 -11.16
CA VAL A 359 6.89 17.51 -12.27
C VAL A 359 6.26 18.80 -11.73
N ILE A 360 5.33 18.69 -10.78
CA ILE A 360 4.73 19.85 -10.12
C ILE A 360 5.79 20.75 -9.46
N PHE A 361 6.70 20.17 -8.68
CA PHE A 361 7.78 20.91 -8.03
C PHE A 361 8.62 21.70 -9.03
N TRP A 362 8.99 21.05 -10.14
CA TRP A 362 9.77 21.66 -11.22
C TRP A 362 9.05 22.84 -11.86
N PHE A 363 7.78 22.67 -12.24
CA PHE A 363 6.99 23.77 -12.81
C PHE A 363 6.78 24.91 -11.80
N LEU A 364 6.56 24.61 -10.52
CA LEU A 364 6.46 25.63 -9.49
C LEU A 364 7.79 26.38 -9.29
N LEU A 365 8.94 25.71 -9.42
CA LEU A 365 10.24 26.37 -9.37
C LEU A 365 10.44 27.34 -10.55
N LEU A 366 10.05 26.91 -11.77
CA LEU A 366 10.02 27.81 -12.93
C LEU A 366 9.06 28.97 -12.68
N SER A 367 7.90 28.72 -12.07
CA SER A 367 6.93 29.73 -11.70
C SER A 367 7.50 30.76 -10.74
N LEU A 368 8.21 30.32 -9.70
CA LEU A 368 8.87 31.20 -8.75
C LEU A 368 9.83 32.16 -9.47
N ARG A 369 10.70 31.64 -10.35
CA ARG A 369 11.64 32.44 -11.14
C ARG A 369 10.94 33.34 -12.17
N GLY A 370 9.88 32.85 -12.80
CA GLY A 370 9.07 33.60 -13.77
C GLY A 370 8.35 34.78 -13.14
N LEU A 371 7.73 34.58 -11.96
CA LEU A 371 7.03 35.63 -11.21
C LEU A 371 7.99 36.70 -10.66
N MET A 372 9.22 36.31 -10.27
CA MET A 372 10.27 37.27 -9.92
C MET A 372 10.57 38.25 -11.06
N GLN A 373 10.55 37.75 -12.29
CA GLN A 373 10.89 38.50 -13.51
C GLN A 373 9.66 38.98 -14.29
N LEU A 374 8.46 38.92 -13.70
CA LEU A 374 7.20 39.16 -14.41
C LEU A 374 7.15 40.54 -15.10
N ARG A 375 7.72 41.56 -14.45
CA ARG A 375 7.79 42.94 -14.98
C ARG A 375 8.69 43.08 -16.21
N ALA A 376 9.58 42.12 -16.46
CA ALA A 376 10.43 42.08 -17.64
C ALA A 376 9.74 41.43 -18.86
N VAL A 377 8.54 40.88 -18.69
CA VAL A 377 7.74 40.32 -19.79
C VAL A 377 6.92 41.45 -20.43
N SER A 378 6.90 41.53 -21.75
CA SER A 378 6.13 42.56 -22.44
C SER A 378 4.62 42.34 -22.29
N ARG A 379 3.86 43.44 -22.25
CA ARG A 379 2.40 43.44 -22.06
C ARG A 379 1.67 42.53 -23.06
N LEU A 380 2.05 42.61 -24.32
CA LEU A 380 1.48 41.78 -25.38
C LEU A 380 1.80 40.29 -25.16
N ARG A 381 3.02 39.95 -24.71
CA ARG A 381 3.40 38.56 -24.42
C ARG A 381 2.64 38.00 -23.21
N LEU A 382 2.39 38.82 -22.17
CA LEU A 382 1.56 38.42 -21.04
C LEU A 382 0.14 38.03 -21.50
N LEU A 383 -0.49 38.90 -22.31
CA LEU A 383 -1.84 38.66 -22.84
C LEU A 383 -1.88 37.43 -23.75
N LEU A 384 -1.06 37.39 -24.79
CA LEU A 384 -1.06 36.30 -25.78
C LEU A 384 -0.75 34.96 -25.16
N THR A 385 0.20 34.89 -24.22
CA THR A 385 0.53 33.64 -23.55
C THR A 385 -0.60 33.19 -22.65
N SER A 386 -1.26 34.10 -21.94
CA SER A 386 -2.42 33.74 -21.11
C SER A 386 -3.57 33.18 -21.97
N LEU A 387 -3.83 33.77 -23.14
CA LEU A 387 -4.80 33.26 -24.11
C LEU A 387 -4.41 31.89 -24.67
N VAL A 388 -3.14 31.71 -25.05
CA VAL A 388 -2.62 30.43 -25.55
C VAL A 388 -2.71 29.34 -24.49
N ILE A 389 -2.30 29.62 -23.25
CA ILE A 389 -2.43 28.67 -22.14
C ILE A 389 -3.90 28.36 -21.86
N GLY A 390 -4.79 29.36 -21.93
CA GLY A 390 -6.23 29.14 -21.82
C GLY A 390 -6.78 28.23 -22.91
N GLY A 391 -6.40 28.46 -24.17
CA GLY A 391 -6.79 27.61 -25.29
C GLY A 391 -6.25 26.18 -25.16
N LEU A 392 -4.97 26.02 -24.83
CA LEU A 392 -4.31 24.72 -24.63
C LEU A 392 -4.86 23.94 -23.43
N LEU A 393 -5.39 24.64 -22.43
CA LEU A 393 -6.01 24.03 -21.26
C LEU A 393 -7.47 23.61 -21.55
N ILE A 394 -8.28 24.56 -22.02
CA ILE A 394 -9.73 24.42 -22.10
C ILE A 394 -10.17 23.64 -23.34
N ILE A 395 -9.59 23.89 -24.52
CA ILE A 395 -10.04 23.25 -25.78
C ILE A 395 -9.84 21.73 -25.73
N PRO A 396 -8.64 21.20 -25.42
CA PRO A 396 -8.43 19.76 -25.31
C PRO A 396 -9.32 19.11 -24.26
N ALA A 397 -9.46 19.74 -23.09
CA ALA A 397 -10.26 19.20 -22.01
C ALA A 397 -11.76 19.16 -22.36
N ALA A 398 -12.28 20.19 -23.04
CA ALA A 398 -13.65 20.22 -23.54
C ALA A 398 -13.91 19.11 -24.56
N LEU A 399 -13.01 18.90 -25.52
CA LEU A 399 -13.10 17.82 -26.51
C LEU A 399 -13.09 16.42 -25.86
N ARG A 400 -12.52 16.30 -24.66
CA ARG A 400 -12.32 15.03 -23.96
C ARG A 400 -13.34 14.75 -22.85
N MET A 401 -14.28 15.67 -22.55
CA MET A 401 -15.31 15.50 -21.51
C MET A 401 -16.14 14.23 -21.67
N GLY A 402 -16.47 13.82 -22.90
CA GLY A 402 -17.23 12.59 -23.16
C GLY A 402 -16.47 11.31 -22.82
N THR A 403 -15.14 11.38 -22.74
CA THR A 403 -14.25 10.24 -22.45
C THR A 403 -13.66 10.27 -21.04
N HIS A 404 -13.46 11.46 -20.46
CA HIS A 404 -12.85 11.67 -19.16
C HIS A 404 -13.88 12.19 -18.15
N LYS A 405 -14.53 11.27 -17.43
CA LYS A 405 -15.62 11.58 -16.47
C LYS A 405 -15.22 12.52 -15.32
N TYR A 406 -13.93 12.66 -15.03
CA TYR A 406 -13.44 13.61 -14.02
C TYR A 406 -13.40 15.06 -14.52
N VAL A 407 -13.61 15.31 -15.81
CA VAL A 407 -13.74 16.66 -16.38
C VAL A 407 -15.21 16.92 -16.68
N THR A 408 -15.78 17.92 -16.03
CA THR A 408 -17.17 18.34 -16.26
C THR A 408 -17.24 19.82 -16.64
N LEU A 409 -18.38 20.27 -17.16
CA LEU A 409 -18.58 21.67 -17.54
C LEU A 409 -18.31 22.64 -16.36
N PRO A 410 -18.80 22.38 -15.12
CA PRO A 410 -18.42 23.16 -13.94
C PRO A 410 -16.90 23.29 -13.72
N HIS A 411 -16.13 22.21 -13.92
CA HIS A 411 -14.67 22.25 -13.77
C HIS A 411 -14.02 23.16 -14.82
N LEU A 412 -14.50 23.13 -16.07
CA LEU A 412 -13.99 24.01 -17.13
C LEU A 412 -14.33 25.48 -16.89
N ILE A 413 -15.56 25.77 -16.46
CA ILE A 413 -15.99 27.13 -16.12
C ILE A 413 -15.14 27.66 -14.97
N LEU A 414 -14.99 26.87 -13.90
CA LEU A 414 -14.16 27.22 -12.75
C LEU A 414 -12.71 27.48 -13.17
N ALA A 415 -12.12 26.58 -13.98
CA ALA A 415 -10.77 26.75 -14.50
C ALA A 415 -10.61 28.04 -15.32
N GLY A 416 -11.57 28.32 -16.22
CA GLY A 416 -11.60 29.51 -17.05
C GLY A 416 -11.65 30.79 -16.23
N ILE A 417 -12.54 30.84 -15.22
CA ILE A 417 -12.66 31.99 -14.31
C ILE A 417 -11.37 32.20 -13.52
N LEU A 418 -10.81 31.14 -12.92
CA LEU A 418 -9.60 31.22 -12.12
C LEU A 418 -8.39 31.64 -12.97
N LEU A 419 -8.26 31.09 -14.18
CA LEU A 419 -7.20 31.43 -15.12
C LEU A 419 -7.32 32.88 -15.61
N LEU A 420 -8.51 33.31 -16.00
CA LEU A 420 -8.76 34.68 -16.44
C LEU A 420 -8.45 35.68 -15.33
N THR A 421 -8.91 35.39 -14.10
CA THR A 421 -8.65 36.23 -12.93
C THR A 421 -7.15 36.28 -12.63
N ALA A 422 -6.46 35.14 -12.65
CA ALA A 422 -5.01 35.09 -12.47
C ALA A 422 -4.28 35.92 -13.54
N ALA A 423 -4.66 35.79 -14.81
CA ALA A 423 -4.07 36.53 -15.91
C ALA A 423 -4.25 38.05 -15.75
N VAL A 424 -5.46 38.50 -15.40
CA VAL A 424 -5.76 39.93 -15.17
C VAL A 424 -4.97 40.48 -13.98
N LEU A 425 -4.91 39.75 -12.86
CA LEU A 425 -4.18 40.18 -11.68
C LEU A 425 -2.66 40.21 -11.92
N LEU A 426 -2.10 39.21 -12.62
CA LEU A 426 -0.69 39.19 -12.99
C LEU A 426 -0.34 40.30 -13.98
N TYR A 427 -1.21 40.57 -14.95
CA TYR A 427 -1.09 41.71 -15.86
C TYR A 427 -1.12 43.03 -15.09
N SER A 428 -2.07 43.20 -14.17
CA SER A 428 -2.17 44.38 -13.29
C SER A 428 -0.92 44.58 -12.45
N TYR A 429 -0.35 43.52 -11.87
CA TYR A 429 0.89 43.60 -11.09
C TYR A 429 2.10 44.00 -11.95
N ALA A 430 2.18 43.46 -13.17
CA ALA A 430 3.27 43.75 -14.10
C ALA A 430 3.22 45.20 -14.61
N THR A 431 2.03 45.71 -14.88
CA THR A 431 1.78 47.04 -15.46
C THR A 431 1.50 48.13 -14.44
N ARG A 432 1.29 47.77 -13.17
CA ARG A 432 0.86 48.66 -12.08
C ARG A 432 -0.46 49.38 -12.37
N LEU A 433 -1.41 48.70 -13.00
CA LEU A 433 -2.77 49.23 -13.21
C LEU A 433 -3.46 49.61 -11.90
N PHE A 434 -3.29 48.78 -10.87
CA PHE A 434 -3.78 49.02 -9.52
C PHE A 434 -2.62 49.08 -8.51
N PRO A 435 -2.83 49.65 -7.31
CA PRO A 435 -1.79 49.68 -6.29
C PRO A 435 -1.31 48.27 -5.95
N VAL A 436 0.00 48.05 -6.01
CA VAL A 436 0.63 46.73 -5.89
C VAL A 436 0.19 45.97 -4.64
N LYS A 437 -0.02 46.66 -3.52
CA LYS A 437 -0.49 46.04 -2.26
C LYS A 437 -1.84 45.33 -2.41
N TRP A 438 -2.79 45.96 -3.12
CA TRP A 438 -4.12 45.42 -3.35
C TRP A 438 -4.09 44.29 -4.37
N THR A 439 -3.33 44.45 -5.45
CA THR A 439 -3.15 43.38 -6.45
C THR A 439 -2.50 42.14 -5.83
N VAL A 440 -1.50 42.31 -4.97
CA VAL A 440 -0.87 41.19 -4.25
C VAL A 440 -1.86 40.55 -3.26
N GLY A 441 -2.63 41.33 -2.51
CA GLY A 441 -3.68 40.79 -1.64
C GLY A 441 -4.72 39.97 -2.41
N ALA A 442 -5.15 40.46 -3.58
CA ALA A 442 -6.06 39.76 -4.47
C ALA A 442 -5.43 38.47 -5.05
N LEU A 443 -4.15 38.49 -5.44
CA LEU A 443 -3.43 37.29 -5.90
C LEU A 443 -3.34 36.21 -4.81
N LEU A 444 -3.04 36.60 -3.58
CA LEU A 444 -2.97 35.66 -2.45
C LEU A 444 -4.36 35.13 -2.08
N THR A 445 -5.40 35.95 -2.19
CA THR A 445 -6.79 35.51 -1.98
C THR A 445 -7.21 34.53 -3.09
N LEU A 446 -6.90 34.83 -4.35
CA LEU A 446 -7.14 33.93 -5.47
C LEU A 446 -6.41 32.60 -5.28
N LEU A 447 -5.15 32.62 -4.83
CA LEU A 447 -4.37 31.41 -4.54
C LEU A 447 -5.08 30.50 -3.53
N VAL A 448 -5.61 31.08 -2.44
CA VAL A 448 -6.37 30.36 -1.41
C VAL A 448 -7.64 29.73 -2.00
N ILE A 449 -8.40 30.50 -2.78
CA ILE A 449 -9.64 30.04 -3.42
C ILE A 449 -9.36 28.95 -4.45
N ASP A 450 -8.37 29.15 -5.33
CA ASP A 450 -8.00 28.25 -6.44
C ASP A 450 -7.58 26.87 -5.89
N LEU A 451 -6.64 26.84 -4.94
CA LEU A 451 -6.16 25.60 -4.34
C LEU A 451 -7.21 24.94 -3.42
N GLY A 452 -7.99 25.73 -2.68
CA GLY A 452 -9.08 25.24 -1.85
C GLY A 452 -10.21 24.62 -2.67
N ALA A 453 -10.61 25.26 -3.78
CA ALA A 453 -11.62 24.75 -4.70
C ALA A 453 -11.15 23.47 -5.40
N ASN A 454 -9.89 23.39 -5.81
CA ASN A 454 -9.32 22.15 -6.32
C ASN A 454 -9.35 21.03 -5.28
N ALA A 455 -8.89 21.30 -4.05
CA ALA A 455 -8.88 20.30 -2.98
C ALA A 455 -10.29 19.80 -2.67
N TYR A 456 -11.26 20.72 -2.58
CA TYR A 456 -12.68 20.37 -2.41
C TYR A 456 -13.19 19.51 -3.56
N ALA A 457 -13.08 19.97 -4.81
CA ALA A 457 -13.62 19.26 -5.97
C ALA A 457 -12.99 17.87 -6.17
N SER A 458 -11.68 17.74 -5.97
CA SER A 458 -10.98 16.46 -6.09
C SER A 458 -11.35 15.47 -4.98
N LEU A 459 -11.57 15.94 -3.75
CA LEU A 459 -11.94 15.06 -2.64
C LEU A 459 -13.42 14.72 -2.66
N ASP A 460 -14.32 15.65 -3.03
CA ASP A 460 -15.76 15.41 -3.18
C ASP A 460 -16.06 14.28 -4.18
N ALA A 461 -15.21 14.12 -5.20
CA ALA A 461 -15.29 13.05 -6.19
C ALA A 461 -14.84 11.66 -5.69
N ILE A 462 -14.51 11.51 -4.40
CA ILE A 462 -14.06 10.27 -3.78
C ILE A 462 -15.11 9.73 -2.80
N SER A 463 -15.34 8.43 -2.87
CA SER A 463 -16.21 7.73 -1.92
C SER A 463 -15.44 7.41 -0.63
N PHE A 464 -15.81 8.09 0.45
CA PHE A 464 -15.29 7.85 1.79
C PHE A 464 -16.21 6.93 2.59
N ILE A 465 -15.63 6.10 3.45
CA ILE A 465 -16.44 5.34 4.42
C ILE A 465 -16.96 6.27 5.50
N SER A 466 -18.14 5.97 6.05
CA SER A 466 -18.69 6.74 7.16
C SER A 466 -17.85 6.55 8.44
N LYS A 467 -17.82 7.57 9.30
CA LYS A 467 -17.21 7.47 10.64
C LYS A 467 -17.83 6.33 11.45
N ALA A 468 -19.16 6.17 11.36
CA ALA A 468 -19.90 5.13 12.06
C ALA A 468 -19.42 3.74 11.62
N ASP A 469 -19.26 3.52 10.31
CA ASP A 469 -18.78 2.25 9.77
C ASP A 469 -17.42 1.83 10.31
N PHE A 470 -16.46 2.75 10.43
CA PHE A 470 -15.20 2.43 11.08
C PHE A 470 -15.35 2.21 12.60
N THR A 471 -16.01 3.13 13.30
CA THR A 471 -16.02 3.17 14.77
C THR A 471 -16.89 2.08 15.40
N VAL A 472 -18.09 1.84 14.86
CA VAL A 472 -19.04 0.83 15.35
C VAL A 472 -18.50 -0.57 15.07
N THR A 473 -18.14 -0.87 13.81
CA THR A 473 -17.57 -2.16 13.43
C THR A 473 -16.32 -2.47 14.24
N SER A 474 -15.43 -1.47 14.41
CA SER A 474 -14.20 -1.68 15.19
C SER A 474 -14.46 -1.92 16.67
N LYS A 475 -15.47 -1.26 17.26
CA LYS A 475 -15.89 -1.50 18.64
C LYS A 475 -16.45 -2.90 18.81
N VAL A 476 -17.36 -3.31 17.92
CA VAL A 476 -18.02 -4.61 17.92
C VAL A 476 -17.00 -5.75 17.77
N LEU A 477 -16.14 -5.69 16.76
CA LEU A 477 -15.09 -6.69 16.54
C LEU A 477 -14.03 -6.68 17.64
N SER A 478 -13.64 -5.52 18.15
CA SER A 478 -12.69 -5.48 19.27
C SER A 478 -13.23 -6.17 20.51
N ALA A 479 -14.52 -6.04 20.82
CA ALA A 479 -15.12 -6.76 21.95
C ALA A 479 -15.08 -8.27 21.69
N ALA A 480 -15.48 -8.69 20.49
CA ALA A 480 -15.52 -10.09 20.09
C ALA A 480 -14.14 -10.77 20.14
N TYR A 481 -13.10 -10.14 19.59
CA TYR A 481 -11.74 -10.68 19.66
C TYR A 481 -11.15 -10.65 21.08
N ASN A 482 -11.49 -9.65 21.89
CA ASN A 482 -11.06 -9.63 23.30
C ASN A 482 -11.69 -10.78 24.10
N ASP A 483 -12.97 -11.07 23.89
CA ASP A 483 -13.66 -12.19 24.55
C ASP A 483 -13.13 -13.54 24.05
N ALA A 484 -12.92 -13.70 22.74
CA ALA A 484 -12.30 -14.89 22.16
C ALA A 484 -10.92 -15.18 22.76
N LYS A 485 -10.10 -14.14 22.98
CA LYS A 485 -8.79 -14.26 23.63
C LYS A 485 -8.85 -14.68 25.09
N LYS A 486 -9.88 -14.26 25.83
CA LYS A 486 -10.07 -14.69 27.23
C LYS A 486 -10.48 -16.16 27.33
N ILE A 487 -11.29 -16.63 26.40
CA ILE A 487 -11.80 -18.01 26.35
C ILE A 487 -10.77 -18.97 25.71
N GLY A 488 -9.88 -18.45 24.87
CA GLY A 488 -8.89 -19.23 24.15
C GLY A 488 -7.93 -20.01 25.04
N PRO A 489 -7.32 -21.08 24.51
CA PRO A 489 -6.39 -21.90 25.26
C PRO A 489 -5.13 -21.11 25.63
N SER A 490 -4.48 -21.52 26.71
CA SER A 490 -3.15 -21.02 27.07
C SER A 490 -2.13 -21.43 25.99
N GLY A 491 -1.49 -20.44 25.36
CA GLY A 491 -0.44 -20.66 24.36
C GLY A 491 -0.80 -20.16 22.97
N PHE A 492 -0.07 -20.63 21.96
CA PHE A 492 -0.28 -20.20 20.58
C PHE A 492 -1.48 -20.91 19.94
N TYR A 493 -2.35 -20.14 19.31
CA TYR A 493 -3.41 -20.62 18.45
C TYR A 493 -3.79 -19.56 17.43
N ARG A 494 -4.50 -19.95 16.36
CA ARG A 494 -5.06 -19.01 15.38
C ARG A 494 -6.56 -18.86 15.53
N ILE A 495 -7.04 -17.69 15.13
CA ILE A 495 -8.46 -17.33 15.08
C ILE A 495 -8.84 -17.10 13.62
N ASN A 496 -10.00 -17.63 13.22
CA ASN A 496 -10.66 -17.28 11.97
C ASN A 496 -12.03 -16.65 12.30
N ALA A 497 -12.54 -15.74 11.47
CA ALA A 497 -13.79 -15.02 11.71
C ALA A 497 -14.59 -14.88 10.43
N ASP A 498 -15.92 -15.00 10.53
CA ASP A 498 -16.81 -14.79 9.39
C ASP A 498 -17.03 -13.32 9.05
N THR A 499 -16.69 -12.42 9.95
CA THR A 499 -16.99 -11.00 9.86
C THR A 499 -15.73 -10.21 10.10
N GLN A 500 -15.41 -9.31 9.18
CA GLN A 500 -14.19 -8.53 9.25
C GLN A 500 -14.41 -7.06 8.89
N ARG A 501 -13.64 -6.16 9.50
CA ARG A 501 -13.61 -4.75 9.06
C ARG A 501 -12.71 -4.63 7.82
N SER A 502 -11.55 -5.29 7.85
CA SER A 502 -10.62 -5.45 6.74
C SER A 502 -9.93 -6.82 6.81
N MET A 503 -9.20 -7.19 5.74
CA MET A 503 -8.35 -8.39 5.76
C MET A 503 -7.26 -8.34 6.84
N ASP A 504 -6.92 -7.12 7.29
CA ASP A 504 -5.86 -6.83 8.26
C ASP A 504 -6.39 -6.68 9.71
N ASP A 505 -7.61 -7.14 9.97
CA ASP A 505 -8.13 -7.35 11.33
C ASP A 505 -7.12 -8.06 12.26
N PRO A 506 -6.31 -9.06 11.82
CA PRO A 506 -5.24 -9.63 12.65
C PRO A 506 -4.26 -8.59 13.19
N TYR A 507 -3.86 -7.61 12.37
CA TYR A 507 -2.98 -6.51 12.79
C TYR A 507 -3.71 -5.54 13.72
N GLN A 508 -4.94 -5.18 13.39
CA GLN A 508 -5.71 -4.20 14.16
C GLN A 508 -6.03 -4.69 15.57
N TYR A 509 -6.50 -5.93 15.69
CA TYR A 509 -6.91 -6.52 16.96
C TYR A 509 -5.82 -7.37 17.60
N ASN A 510 -4.62 -7.45 17.02
CA ASN A 510 -3.45 -8.15 17.55
C ASN A 510 -3.73 -9.62 17.89
N PHE A 511 -4.15 -10.40 16.90
CA PHE A 511 -4.31 -11.85 17.03
C PHE A 511 -3.59 -12.58 15.89
N ASN A 512 -3.40 -13.89 16.06
CA ASN A 512 -2.79 -14.73 15.05
C ASN A 512 -3.85 -15.15 14.03
N GLY A 513 -3.75 -14.63 12.81
CA GLY A 513 -4.76 -14.81 11.77
C GLY A 513 -4.21 -15.56 10.55
N ILE A 514 -5.02 -15.59 9.48
CA ILE A 514 -4.64 -16.09 8.15
C ILE A 514 -4.75 -14.95 7.12
N SER A 515 -5.82 -14.16 7.21
CA SER A 515 -6.05 -13.04 6.31
C SER A 515 -4.99 -11.96 6.48
N THR A 516 -4.61 -11.33 5.38
CA THR A 516 -3.84 -10.09 5.39
C THR A 516 -3.86 -9.44 4.01
N PHE A 517 -3.65 -8.12 3.97
CA PHE A 517 -3.31 -7.37 2.78
C PHE A 517 -2.03 -6.57 3.01
N SER A 518 -0.96 -6.91 2.30
CA SER A 518 0.24 -6.07 2.23
C SER A 518 0.82 -6.08 0.83
N SER A 519 1.08 -4.89 0.28
CA SER A 519 1.76 -4.74 -1.02
C SER A 519 3.20 -5.29 -1.02
N VAL A 520 3.73 -5.67 0.15
CA VAL A 520 5.05 -6.31 0.31
C VAL A 520 4.94 -7.73 0.89
N LEU A 521 3.75 -8.33 0.85
CA LEU A 521 3.54 -9.72 1.26
C LEU A 521 4.36 -10.68 0.38
N ASN A 522 4.92 -11.71 1.01
CA ASN A 522 5.76 -12.69 0.31
C ASN A 522 4.91 -13.57 -0.62
N THR A 523 5.23 -13.58 -1.92
CA THR A 523 4.51 -14.37 -2.94
C THR A 523 4.52 -15.87 -2.66
N SER A 524 5.57 -16.40 -2.04
CA SER A 524 5.60 -17.82 -1.63
C SER A 524 4.53 -18.12 -0.59
N THR A 525 4.22 -17.18 0.31
CA THR A 525 3.15 -17.35 1.31
C THR A 525 1.79 -17.38 0.63
N ILE A 526 1.56 -16.42 -0.28
CA ILE A 526 0.33 -16.35 -1.09
C ILE A 526 0.12 -17.67 -1.84
N ASN A 527 1.10 -18.09 -2.64
CA ASN A 527 1.00 -19.30 -3.45
C ASN A 527 0.75 -20.56 -2.60
N THR A 528 1.42 -20.68 -1.45
CA THR A 528 1.25 -21.83 -0.56
C THR A 528 -0.17 -21.95 -0.03
N LEU A 529 -0.73 -20.83 0.42
CA LEU A 529 -2.09 -20.75 0.94
C LEU A 529 -3.13 -20.94 -0.17
N THR A 530 -2.90 -20.35 -1.35
CA THR A 530 -3.76 -20.54 -2.54
C THR A 530 -3.82 -22.00 -2.98
N ASN A 531 -2.68 -22.70 -2.96
CA ASN A 531 -2.60 -24.10 -3.39
C ASN A 531 -3.37 -25.06 -2.47
N VAL A 532 -3.50 -24.73 -1.18
CA VAL A 532 -4.25 -25.58 -0.23
C VAL A 532 -5.72 -25.19 -0.12
N GLY A 533 -6.16 -24.08 -0.75
CA GLY A 533 -7.57 -23.71 -0.87
C GLY A 533 -7.96 -22.34 -0.33
N ALA A 534 -7.02 -21.56 0.23
CA ALA A 534 -7.29 -20.16 0.59
C ALA A 534 -7.43 -19.29 -0.68
N ILE A 535 -8.01 -18.11 -0.54
CA ILE A 535 -8.06 -17.13 -1.63
C ILE A 535 -6.78 -16.29 -1.56
N GLY A 536 -5.94 -16.33 -2.59
CA GLY A 536 -4.76 -15.49 -2.68
C GLY A 536 -4.77 -14.66 -3.95
N SER A 537 -4.37 -13.39 -3.83
CA SER A 537 -4.25 -12.45 -4.94
C SER A 537 -3.05 -11.51 -4.70
N ALA A 538 -2.82 -10.53 -5.57
CA ALA A 538 -1.64 -9.66 -5.50
C ALA A 538 -1.52 -8.96 -4.13
N GLY A 539 -0.60 -9.44 -3.29
CA GLY A 539 -0.36 -8.92 -1.94
C GLY A 539 -1.39 -9.33 -0.88
N ARG A 540 -2.29 -10.28 -1.17
CA ARG A 540 -3.42 -10.62 -0.29
C ARG A 540 -3.57 -12.10 -0.07
N VAL A 541 -4.00 -12.46 1.13
CA VAL A 541 -4.58 -13.77 1.43
C VAL A 541 -5.86 -13.57 2.23
N LYS A 542 -6.90 -14.33 1.91
CA LYS A 542 -8.18 -14.33 2.62
C LYS A 542 -8.51 -15.73 3.12
N ASN A 543 -9.33 -15.76 4.15
CA ASN A 543 -9.67 -16.90 5.00
C ASN A 543 -11.13 -17.35 4.83
N ASN A 544 -11.78 -16.94 3.74
CA ASN A 544 -13.15 -17.30 3.41
C ASN A 544 -13.28 -18.81 3.14
N ASP A 545 -14.33 -19.41 3.67
CA ASP A 545 -14.82 -20.77 3.33
C ASP A 545 -13.74 -21.88 3.31
N LEU A 546 -12.74 -21.77 4.20
CA LEU A 546 -11.73 -22.82 4.37
C LEU A 546 -12.42 -24.11 4.83
N THR A 547 -11.99 -25.25 4.28
CA THR A 547 -12.49 -26.56 4.70
C THR A 547 -12.10 -26.86 6.14
N TRP A 548 -12.91 -27.65 6.85
CA TRP A 548 -12.58 -28.07 8.22
C TRP A 548 -11.20 -28.76 8.34
N PRO A 549 -10.79 -29.66 7.42
CA PRO A 549 -9.43 -30.20 7.43
C PRO A 549 -8.34 -29.13 7.23
N LEU A 550 -8.57 -28.14 6.37
CA LEU A 550 -7.60 -27.06 6.16
C LEU A 550 -7.45 -26.16 7.38
N GLU A 551 -8.56 -25.73 8.00
CA GLU A 551 -8.54 -24.97 9.25
C GLU A 551 -7.82 -25.76 10.35
N SER A 552 -8.03 -27.07 10.40
CA SER A 552 -7.36 -27.96 11.34
C SER A 552 -5.85 -28.06 11.08
N LEU A 553 -5.43 -28.21 9.82
CA LEU A 553 -4.03 -28.25 9.42
C LEU A 553 -3.29 -26.94 9.78
N LEU A 554 -3.93 -25.78 9.52
CA LEU A 554 -3.34 -24.46 9.76
C LEU A 554 -3.32 -24.03 11.23
N GLY A 555 -3.86 -24.87 12.14
CA GLY A 555 -3.91 -24.58 13.57
C GLY A 555 -4.95 -23.52 13.96
N VAL A 556 -6.03 -23.39 13.17
CA VAL A 556 -7.18 -22.55 13.53
C VAL A 556 -7.96 -23.25 14.63
N LYS A 557 -7.81 -22.76 15.85
CA LYS A 557 -8.43 -23.34 17.04
C LYS A 557 -9.76 -22.70 17.36
N GLN A 558 -9.95 -21.42 17.03
CA GLN A 558 -11.19 -20.69 17.28
C GLN A 558 -11.79 -20.13 15.99
N LEU A 559 -13.11 -20.29 15.86
CA LEU A 559 -13.94 -19.58 14.88
C LEU A 559 -14.84 -18.58 15.60
N LEU A 560 -14.83 -17.34 15.13
CA LEU A 560 -15.71 -16.28 15.59
C LEU A 560 -16.79 -16.05 14.54
N LEU A 561 -18.04 -16.40 14.85
CA LEU A 561 -19.16 -16.31 13.92
C LEU A 561 -20.24 -15.39 14.45
N LEU A 562 -20.89 -14.61 13.59
CA LEU A 562 -22.05 -13.82 14.01
C LEU A 562 -23.15 -14.71 14.60
N ASN A 563 -23.70 -14.27 15.72
CA ASN A 563 -24.81 -14.97 16.37
C ASN A 563 -26.13 -14.54 15.73
N THR A 564 -26.59 -15.33 14.76
CA THR A 564 -27.86 -15.14 14.03
C THR A 564 -29.11 -15.25 14.91
N THR A 565 -28.97 -15.76 16.14
CA THR A 565 -30.05 -15.85 17.14
C THR A 565 -29.95 -14.78 18.23
N SER A 566 -29.05 -13.80 18.06
CA SER A 566 -28.88 -12.73 19.03
C SER A 566 -30.14 -11.88 19.20
N LYS A 567 -30.44 -11.46 20.44
CA LYS A 567 -31.46 -10.44 20.73
C LYS A 567 -31.18 -9.09 20.06
N LYS A 568 -29.95 -8.88 19.55
CA LYS A 568 -29.51 -7.66 18.87
C LYS A 568 -29.63 -7.71 17.35
N VAL A 569 -30.17 -8.77 16.75
CA VAL A 569 -30.29 -8.89 15.28
C VAL A 569 -30.95 -7.66 14.64
N GLY A 570 -31.94 -7.05 15.29
CA GLY A 570 -32.61 -5.83 14.79
C GLY A 570 -31.85 -4.50 15.00
N THR A 571 -30.72 -4.50 15.70
CA THR A 571 -29.95 -3.28 16.01
C THR A 571 -29.07 -2.85 14.84
N SER A 572 -28.82 -1.54 14.73
CA SER A 572 -27.94 -0.99 13.69
C SER A 572 -26.50 -1.53 13.81
N GLU A 573 -26.00 -1.76 15.03
CA GLU A 573 -24.67 -2.33 15.22
C GLU A 573 -24.56 -3.76 14.70
N TYR A 574 -25.59 -4.59 14.91
CA TYR A 574 -25.62 -5.94 14.37
C TYR A 574 -25.69 -5.91 12.84
N GLN A 575 -26.59 -5.10 12.28
CA GLN A 575 -26.74 -5.01 10.82
C GLN A 575 -25.45 -4.57 10.13
N GLN A 576 -24.72 -3.63 10.73
CA GLN A 576 -23.44 -3.16 10.22
C GLN A 576 -22.32 -4.21 10.33
N ALA A 577 -22.29 -5.01 11.40
CA ALA A 577 -21.39 -6.16 11.47
C ALA A 577 -21.80 -7.24 10.43
N SER A 578 -23.09 -7.54 10.34
CA SER A 578 -23.64 -8.57 9.44
C SER A 578 -23.43 -8.26 7.96
N SER A 579 -23.46 -6.99 7.55
CA SER A 579 -23.15 -6.59 6.17
C SER A 579 -21.69 -6.85 5.79
N ARG A 580 -20.83 -7.13 6.77
CA ARG A 580 -19.40 -7.43 6.60
C ARG A 580 -19.07 -8.92 6.77
N ASN A 581 -20.10 -9.77 6.79
CA ASN A 581 -19.90 -11.21 6.81
C ASN A 581 -19.39 -11.70 5.44
N ILE A 582 -18.26 -12.36 5.43
CA ILE A 582 -17.53 -12.81 4.24
C ILE A 582 -17.70 -14.32 3.95
N PHE A 583 -18.27 -15.08 4.89
CA PHE A 583 -18.46 -16.52 4.73
C PHE A 583 -19.77 -16.84 4.01
N ASN A 584 -19.74 -17.95 3.27
CA ASN A 584 -20.93 -18.71 2.89
C ASN A 584 -21.42 -19.56 4.09
N ALA A 585 -22.57 -20.21 3.93
CA ALA A 585 -23.12 -21.08 4.96
C ALA A 585 -22.11 -22.20 5.32
N ARG A 586 -21.72 -22.26 6.61
CA ARG A 586 -20.79 -23.25 7.17
C ARG A 586 -21.54 -24.51 7.59
N TYR A 587 -21.80 -25.41 6.65
CA TYR A 587 -22.48 -26.68 6.95
C TYR A 587 -21.60 -27.66 7.71
N ASP A 588 -20.28 -27.42 7.76
CA ASP A 588 -19.33 -28.15 8.58
C ASP A 588 -19.25 -27.64 10.04
N LEU A 589 -19.99 -26.60 10.41
CA LEU A 589 -20.02 -26.04 11.77
C LEU A 589 -20.37 -27.06 12.87
N PRO A 590 -21.23 -28.09 12.67
CA PRO A 590 -21.49 -29.11 13.68
C PRO A 590 -20.25 -29.90 14.13
N ALA A 591 -19.15 -29.85 13.36
CA ALA A 591 -17.88 -30.42 13.76
C ALA A 591 -17.14 -29.61 14.85
N TYR A 592 -17.57 -28.37 15.11
CA TYR A 592 -16.97 -27.44 16.05
C TYR A 592 -17.79 -27.37 17.33
N LYS A 593 -17.12 -27.13 18.45
CA LYS A 593 -17.77 -27.02 19.76
C LYS A 593 -18.04 -25.56 20.09
N LEU A 594 -19.29 -25.19 20.35
CA LEU A 594 -19.58 -23.87 20.93
C LEU A 594 -18.97 -23.79 22.34
N VAL A 595 -18.04 -22.86 22.56
CA VAL A 595 -17.32 -22.70 23.84
C VAL A 595 -17.63 -21.38 24.54
N GLY A 596 -18.22 -20.43 23.83
CA GLY A 596 -18.68 -19.17 24.42
C GLY A 596 -19.48 -18.35 23.43
N HIS A 597 -20.06 -17.27 23.94
CA HIS A 597 -20.76 -16.28 23.13
C HIS A 597 -20.67 -14.92 23.81
N ASN A 598 -20.81 -13.85 23.03
CA ASN A 598 -21.12 -12.54 23.54
C ASN A 598 -22.42 -12.03 22.88
N GLN A 599 -22.73 -10.74 23.04
CA GLN A 599 -23.99 -10.19 22.53
C GLN A 599 -24.16 -10.29 21.00
N LEU A 600 -23.07 -10.40 20.22
CA LEU A 600 -23.14 -10.37 18.76
C LEU A 600 -22.47 -11.58 18.09
N PHE A 601 -21.58 -12.29 18.78
CA PHE A 601 -20.81 -13.39 18.22
C PHE A 601 -20.86 -14.65 19.08
N ASN A 602 -20.79 -15.79 18.39
CA ASN A 602 -20.53 -17.09 18.95
C ASN A 602 -19.05 -17.44 18.74
N ILE A 603 -18.44 -18.07 19.74
CA ILE A 603 -17.05 -18.52 19.72
C ILE A 603 -17.07 -20.05 19.71
N TYR A 604 -16.64 -20.61 18.58
CA TYR A 604 -16.53 -22.05 18.39
C TYR A 604 -15.08 -22.48 18.50
N GLU A 605 -14.85 -23.64 19.11
CA GLU A 605 -13.56 -24.30 19.15
C GLU A 605 -13.52 -25.42 18.10
N ASN A 606 -12.44 -25.46 17.32
CA ASN A 606 -12.09 -26.59 16.48
C ASN A 606 -11.41 -27.67 17.36
N PRO A 607 -12.08 -28.82 17.62
CA PRO A 607 -11.46 -29.88 18.41
C PRO A 607 -10.31 -30.53 17.67
N ASP A 608 -10.19 -30.41 16.35
CA ASP A 608 -9.21 -31.09 15.49
C ASP A 608 -8.01 -30.25 15.08
N ALA A 609 -7.98 -28.97 15.49
CA ALA A 609 -6.85 -28.09 15.25
C ALA A 609 -5.52 -28.75 15.65
N LEU A 610 -4.60 -28.82 14.68
CA LEU A 610 -3.26 -29.34 14.88
C LEU A 610 -2.37 -28.28 15.54
N PRO A 611 -1.41 -28.69 16.37
CA PRO A 611 -0.34 -27.81 16.78
C PRO A 611 0.45 -27.32 15.56
N VAL A 612 0.97 -26.09 15.60
CA VAL A 612 1.64 -25.48 14.44
C VAL A 612 2.83 -26.31 13.96
N ALA A 613 3.69 -26.74 14.89
CA ALA A 613 4.72 -27.72 14.63
C ALA A 613 4.15 -29.14 14.78
N THR A 614 4.19 -29.91 13.70
CA THR A 614 3.69 -31.29 13.64
C THR A 614 4.72 -32.19 12.94
N GLN A 615 4.85 -33.44 13.40
CA GLN A 615 5.71 -34.43 12.75
C GLN A 615 5.07 -34.93 11.44
N ILE A 616 5.88 -35.03 10.39
CA ILE A 616 5.55 -35.66 9.12
C ILE A 616 6.52 -36.82 8.87
N PHE A 617 6.03 -37.92 8.30
CA PHE A 617 6.79 -39.16 8.10
C PHE A 617 7.40 -39.26 6.69
N SER A 618 6.88 -38.48 5.75
CA SER A 618 7.38 -38.38 4.37
C SER A 618 7.44 -36.91 3.94
N LYS A 619 8.22 -36.61 2.89
CA LYS A 619 8.23 -35.25 2.32
C LYS A 619 6.95 -35.01 1.54
N ILE A 620 6.41 -33.81 1.62
CA ILE A 620 5.28 -33.39 0.78
C ILE A 620 5.72 -33.44 -0.70
N PRO A 621 4.92 -34.05 -1.60
CA PRO A 621 5.22 -34.15 -3.02
C PRO A 621 5.63 -32.81 -3.65
N THR A 622 6.49 -32.89 -4.67
CA THR A 622 6.98 -31.71 -5.40
C THR A 622 5.92 -31.08 -6.29
N GLN A 623 5.12 -31.94 -6.91
CA GLN A 623 4.05 -31.56 -7.81
C GLN A 623 2.91 -30.95 -7.00
N VAL A 624 2.58 -29.70 -7.33
CA VAL A 624 1.41 -29.00 -6.79
C VAL A 624 0.18 -29.56 -7.48
N GLN A 625 -0.80 -30.00 -6.69
CA GLN A 625 -2.10 -30.41 -7.20
C GLN A 625 -2.89 -29.16 -7.57
N ALA A 626 -3.45 -29.12 -8.78
CA ALA A 626 -4.28 -28.00 -9.22
C ALA A 626 -5.58 -27.89 -8.40
N ASN A 627 -6.08 -29.04 -7.92
CA ASN A 627 -7.23 -29.11 -7.03
C ASN A 627 -6.79 -28.93 -5.55
N PRO A 628 -7.36 -27.96 -4.81
CA PRO A 628 -6.94 -27.65 -3.45
C PRO A 628 -7.21 -28.78 -2.44
N VAL A 629 -8.29 -29.56 -2.58
CA VAL A 629 -8.56 -30.66 -1.63
C VAL A 629 -7.66 -31.87 -1.88
N LEU A 630 -7.23 -32.09 -3.13
CA LEU A 630 -6.19 -33.07 -3.43
C LEU A 630 -4.82 -32.63 -2.89
N GLN A 631 -4.54 -31.33 -2.91
CA GLN A 631 -3.37 -30.80 -2.22
C GLN A 631 -3.47 -31.03 -0.71
N GLN A 632 -4.64 -30.84 -0.11
CA GLN A 632 -4.88 -31.18 1.31
C GLN A 632 -4.64 -32.67 1.58
N ASN A 633 -5.16 -33.59 0.74
CA ASN A 633 -4.85 -35.02 0.84
C ASN A 633 -3.34 -35.28 0.89
N ALA A 634 -2.57 -34.62 0.03
CA ALA A 634 -1.12 -34.78 -0.01
C ALA A 634 -0.43 -34.32 1.29
N TYR A 635 -0.93 -33.27 1.96
CA TYR A 635 -0.42 -32.88 3.28
C TYR A 635 -0.80 -33.90 4.36
N PHE A 636 -2.07 -34.31 4.43
CA PHE A 636 -2.55 -35.24 5.45
C PHE A 636 -1.91 -36.63 5.34
N ALA A 637 -1.64 -37.11 4.13
CA ALA A 637 -0.93 -38.37 3.90
C ALA A 637 0.48 -38.40 4.52
N THR A 638 1.11 -37.23 4.76
CA THR A 638 2.42 -37.17 5.40
C THR A 638 2.36 -37.23 6.93
N LEU A 639 1.20 -37.01 7.55
CA LEU A 639 1.02 -36.92 9.01
C LEU A 639 0.98 -38.28 9.72
N THR A 640 1.01 -39.37 8.97
CA THR A 640 0.99 -40.74 9.47
C THR A 640 2.00 -41.59 8.71
N ASN A 641 2.57 -42.60 9.37
CA ASN A 641 3.42 -43.62 8.75
C ASN A 641 2.62 -44.86 8.32
N GLN A 642 1.34 -44.94 8.69
CA GLN A 642 0.43 -46.00 8.30
C GLN A 642 -0.24 -45.64 6.98
N GLN A 643 -0.47 -46.63 6.13
CA GLN A 643 -1.30 -46.45 4.94
C GLN A 643 -2.75 -46.20 5.36
N THR A 644 -3.19 -44.95 5.27
CA THR A 644 -4.57 -44.54 5.54
C THR A 644 -5.27 -44.22 4.23
N ALA A 645 -6.59 -44.44 4.18
CA ALA A 645 -7.41 -43.93 3.10
C ALA A 645 -7.26 -42.40 2.96
N PRO A 646 -7.40 -41.83 1.75
CA PRO A 646 -7.43 -40.39 1.56
C PRO A 646 -8.52 -39.73 2.41
N ILE A 647 -8.25 -38.53 2.95
CA ILE A 647 -9.24 -37.81 3.75
C ILE A 647 -10.35 -37.23 2.88
N PHE A 648 -10.09 -36.96 1.60
CA PHE A 648 -11.09 -36.59 0.61
C PHE A 648 -11.14 -37.62 -0.51
N THR A 649 -12.35 -38.07 -0.83
CA THR A 649 -12.62 -38.91 -1.99
C THR A 649 -13.62 -38.21 -2.91
N THR A 650 -13.50 -38.42 -4.22
CA THR A 650 -14.46 -37.90 -5.19
C THR A 650 -15.83 -38.54 -4.97
N SER A 651 -16.88 -37.81 -5.29
CA SER A 651 -18.26 -38.31 -5.25
C SER A 651 -19.02 -37.80 -6.46
N ASP A 652 -19.96 -38.62 -6.95
CA ASP A 652 -20.74 -38.28 -8.12
C ASP A 652 -21.95 -37.40 -7.75
N PHE A 653 -22.35 -36.56 -8.70
CA PHE A 653 -23.64 -35.90 -8.63
C PHE A 653 -24.74 -36.93 -8.95
N SER A 654 -25.80 -36.95 -8.14
CA SER A 654 -26.93 -37.87 -8.30
C SER A 654 -27.81 -37.58 -9.51
N GLY A 655 -27.69 -36.38 -10.09
CA GLY A 655 -28.41 -36.00 -11.31
C GLY A 655 -27.90 -34.68 -11.88
N ILE A 656 -28.04 -34.53 -13.20
CA ILE A 656 -27.70 -33.32 -13.95
C ILE A 656 -28.84 -32.98 -14.90
N SER A 657 -29.27 -31.72 -14.91
CA SER A 657 -30.22 -31.18 -15.88
C SER A 657 -29.70 -29.85 -16.39
N VAL A 658 -29.86 -29.61 -17.69
CA VAL A 658 -29.40 -28.38 -18.34
C VAL A 658 -30.57 -27.61 -18.94
N ASP A 659 -30.48 -26.29 -18.89
CA ASP A 659 -31.42 -25.38 -19.55
C ASP A 659 -30.64 -24.43 -20.49
N ASN A 660 -30.96 -24.49 -21.78
CA ASN A 660 -30.27 -23.74 -22.84
C ASN A 660 -28.74 -23.94 -22.88
N VAL A 661 -28.23 -25.10 -22.42
CA VAL A 661 -26.83 -25.52 -22.54
C VAL A 661 -26.75 -26.78 -23.39
N LYS A 662 -25.72 -26.89 -24.24
CA LYS A 662 -25.45 -28.12 -24.98
C LYS A 662 -25.23 -29.29 -24.00
N PRO A 663 -25.62 -30.53 -24.37
CA PRO A 663 -25.39 -31.70 -23.51
C PRO A 663 -23.92 -31.83 -23.09
N LEU A 664 -23.70 -32.17 -21.82
CA LEU A 664 -22.38 -32.38 -21.23
C LEU A 664 -22.16 -33.89 -21.00
N THR A 665 -21.09 -34.46 -21.55
CA THR A 665 -20.71 -35.87 -21.35
C THR A 665 -19.83 -36.06 -20.12
N THR A 666 -19.04 -35.04 -19.77
CA THR A 666 -18.27 -34.93 -18.53
C THR A 666 -18.55 -33.57 -17.90
N LEU A 667 -18.44 -33.48 -16.57
CA LEU A 667 -18.65 -32.21 -15.84
C LEU A 667 -17.33 -31.52 -15.51
N THR A 668 -16.40 -32.26 -14.91
CA THR A 668 -15.10 -31.72 -14.51
C THR A 668 -14.28 -31.35 -15.75
N ASN A 669 -13.80 -30.10 -15.78
CA ASN A 669 -13.03 -29.50 -16.88
C ASN A 669 -13.79 -29.40 -18.22
N ALA A 670 -15.13 -29.48 -18.19
CA ALA A 670 -15.93 -29.31 -19.39
C ALA A 670 -16.16 -27.83 -19.73
N VAL A 671 -16.36 -27.54 -21.02
CA VAL A 671 -16.73 -26.20 -21.51
C VAL A 671 -18.23 -26.17 -21.78
N ALA A 672 -19.00 -25.63 -20.85
CA ALA A 672 -20.45 -25.53 -21.01
C ALA A 672 -20.80 -24.38 -21.95
N THR A 673 -21.51 -24.69 -23.04
CA THR A 673 -21.81 -23.74 -24.12
C THR A 673 -23.32 -23.55 -24.28
N LYS A 674 -23.78 -22.31 -24.40
CA LYS A 674 -25.19 -21.99 -24.67
C LYS A 674 -25.66 -22.54 -26.02
N VAL A 675 -26.91 -22.98 -26.08
CA VAL A 675 -27.58 -23.30 -27.35
C VAL A 675 -28.00 -22.01 -28.05
N ASN A 676 -28.77 -21.16 -27.36
CA ASN A 676 -29.17 -19.83 -27.82
C ASN A 676 -28.43 -18.74 -27.01
N LYS A 677 -27.58 -17.97 -27.68
CA LYS A 677 -26.77 -16.90 -27.07
C LYS A 677 -27.60 -15.75 -26.48
N LYS A 678 -28.86 -15.58 -26.92
CA LYS A 678 -29.75 -14.50 -26.46
C LYS A 678 -30.51 -14.83 -25.17
N LEU A 679 -30.63 -16.11 -24.82
CA LEU A 679 -31.36 -16.55 -23.63
C LEU A 679 -30.41 -16.78 -22.44
N GLY A 680 -30.97 -16.74 -21.23
CA GLY A 680 -30.30 -17.24 -20.03
C GLY A 680 -29.98 -18.73 -20.19
N ALA A 681 -29.01 -19.23 -19.42
CA ALA A 681 -28.69 -20.65 -19.42
C ALA A 681 -28.26 -21.08 -18.03
N SER A 682 -28.57 -22.32 -17.67
CA SER A 682 -28.21 -22.88 -16.37
C SER A 682 -27.93 -24.38 -16.42
N ILE A 683 -27.14 -24.84 -15.45
CA ILE A 683 -26.90 -26.25 -15.16
C ILE A 683 -27.35 -26.48 -13.73
N THR A 684 -28.23 -27.46 -13.52
CA THR A 684 -28.70 -27.85 -12.19
C THR A 684 -28.22 -29.25 -11.88
N LEU A 685 -27.57 -29.40 -10.73
CA LEU A 685 -26.97 -30.62 -10.25
C LEU A 685 -27.65 -31.03 -8.94
N SER A 686 -27.93 -32.32 -8.78
CA SER A 686 -28.50 -32.88 -7.55
C SER A 686 -27.42 -33.63 -6.78
N VAL A 687 -27.35 -33.43 -5.47
CA VAL A 687 -26.44 -34.13 -4.55
C VAL A 687 -27.27 -34.90 -3.53
N ASN A 688 -27.01 -36.21 -3.43
CA ASN A 688 -27.69 -37.06 -2.46
C ASN A 688 -27.38 -36.63 -1.01
N PRO A 689 -28.34 -36.74 -0.07
CA PRO A 689 -28.06 -36.58 1.34
C PRO A 689 -26.90 -37.45 1.81
N SER A 690 -26.03 -36.88 2.63
CA SER A 690 -24.87 -37.56 3.21
C SER A 690 -24.71 -37.21 4.68
N SER A 691 -24.33 -38.21 5.48
CA SER A 691 -23.88 -38.02 6.87
C SER A 691 -22.41 -37.63 6.98
N GLU A 692 -21.67 -37.79 5.89
CA GLU A 692 -20.31 -37.29 5.74
C GLU A 692 -20.30 -35.90 5.10
N GLN A 693 -19.39 -35.04 5.55
CA GLN A 693 -19.30 -33.67 5.07
C GLN A 693 -18.83 -33.64 3.62
N GLN A 694 -19.61 -33.00 2.76
CA GLN A 694 -19.29 -32.82 1.34
C GLN A 694 -18.86 -31.39 1.05
N TYR A 695 -17.95 -31.24 0.09
CA TYR A 695 -17.45 -29.96 -0.38
C TYR A 695 -17.55 -29.89 -1.90
N LEU A 696 -18.08 -28.76 -2.38
CA LEU A 696 -18.00 -28.37 -3.77
C LEU A 696 -16.65 -27.71 -4.01
N VAL A 697 -15.89 -28.23 -4.96
CA VAL A 697 -14.56 -27.73 -5.35
C VAL A 697 -14.63 -27.18 -6.75
N MET A 698 -13.99 -26.03 -6.97
CA MET A 698 -14.08 -25.30 -8.23
C MET A 698 -12.79 -24.53 -8.53
N GLY A 699 -12.55 -24.30 -9.81
CA GLY A 699 -11.44 -23.51 -10.34
C GLY A 699 -11.60 -22.02 -10.05
N GLU A 700 -10.46 -21.33 -10.05
CA GLU A 700 -10.31 -19.95 -9.63
C GLU A 700 -11.06 -18.94 -10.52
N GLY A 701 -11.26 -19.27 -11.81
CA GLY A 701 -11.97 -18.42 -12.77
C GLY A 701 -13.49 -18.59 -12.76
N MET A 702 -14.03 -19.69 -12.19
CA MET A 702 -15.42 -20.07 -12.42
C MET A 702 -16.42 -19.02 -11.95
N ARG A 703 -16.19 -18.39 -10.79
CA ARG A 703 -17.13 -17.42 -10.22
C ARG A 703 -17.13 -16.05 -10.89
N LYS A 704 -16.26 -15.81 -11.87
CA LYS A 704 -16.28 -14.57 -12.66
C LYS A 704 -17.38 -14.62 -13.73
N ASP A 705 -17.57 -15.80 -14.32
CA ASP A 705 -18.40 -15.96 -15.51
C ASP A 705 -19.76 -16.59 -15.21
N MET A 706 -19.97 -17.08 -13.99
CA MET A 706 -21.25 -17.65 -13.53
C MET A 706 -21.57 -17.30 -12.08
N THR A 707 -22.86 -17.39 -11.75
CA THR A 707 -23.37 -17.43 -10.38
C THR A 707 -23.59 -18.88 -9.97
N ILE A 708 -23.14 -19.27 -8.78
CA ILE A 708 -23.35 -20.60 -8.21
C ILE A 708 -24.28 -20.45 -7.02
N SER A 709 -25.31 -21.29 -6.92
CA SER A 709 -26.22 -21.32 -5.78
C SER A 709 -26.38 -22.73 -5.22
N ILE A 710 -26.60 -22.81 -3.90
CA ILE A 710 -26.90 -24.05 -3.18
C ILE A 710 -28.31 -23.89 -2.62
N ASN A 711 -29.24 -24.78 -2.98
CA ASN A 711 -30.66 -24.71 -2.60
C ASN A 711 -31.26 -23.31 -2.89
N ASN A 712 -30.99 -22.77 -4.07
CA ASN A 712 -31.41 -21.43 -4.51
C ASN A 712 -30.82 -20.25 -3.72
N ILE A 713 -29.85 -20.49 -2.83
CA ILE A 713 -29.11 -19.44 -2.13
C ILE A 713 -27.80 -19.19 -2.89
N PRO A 714 -27.61 -18.00 -3.51
CA PRO A 714 -26.37 -17.68 -4.22
C PRO A 714 -25.19 -17.66 -3.26
N LEU A 715 -24.08 -18.25 -3.70
CA LEU A 715 -22.81 -18.13 -3.01
C LEU A 715 -22.32 -16.68 -3.10
N LYS A 716 -21.79 -16.17 -1.99
CA LYS A 716 -21.08 -14.89 -1.97
C LYS A 716 -19.89 -14.97 -2.93
N ASN A 717 -19.78 -13.97 -3.78
CA ASN A 717 -18.65 -13.83 -4.69
C ASN A 717 -17.59 -12.91 -4.05
N ASP A 718 -16.32 -13.28 -4.20
CA ASP A 718 -15.20 -12.43 -3.80
C ASP A 718 -14.59 -11.78 -5.05
N PRO A 719 -14.35 -10.44 -5.06
CA PRO A 719 -13.87 -9.73 -6.25
C PRO A 719 -12.54 -10.20 -6.82
N ASP A 720 -11.70 -10.86 -6.02
CA ASP A 720 -10.41 -11.36 -6.52
C ASP A 720 -10.63 -12.60 -7.39
N ASN A 721 -11.08 -13.72 -6.81
CA ASN A 721 -11.34 -14.99 -7.50
C ASN A 721 -12.37 -15.93 -6.82
N GLY A 722 -13.08 -15.50 -5.77
CA GLY A 722 -14.00 -16.37 -5.02
C GLY A 722 -13.33 -17.52 -4.25
N SER A 723 -14.08 -18.16 -3.34
CA SER A 723 -13.59 -19.34 -2.60
C SER A 723 -13.53 -20.58 -3.51
N LYS A 724 -12.42 -21.34 -3.47
CA LYS A 724 -12.25 -22.57 -4.26
C LYS A 724 -13.00 -23.78 -3.69
N THR A 725 -13.45 -23.68 -2.45
CA THR A 725 -14.16 -24.73 -1.72
C THR A 725 -15.38 -24.15 -1.00
N VAL A 726 -16.49 -24.89 -0.98
CA VAL A 726 -17.68 -24.56 -0.17
C VAL A 726 -18.28 -25.83 0.40
N SER A 727 -18.62 -25.82 1.69
CA SER A 727 -19.34 -26.93 2.34
C SER A 727 -20.76 -27.07 1.81
N LEU A 728 -21.26 -28.29 1.71
CA LEU A 728 -22.66 -28.60 1.38
C LEU A 728 -23.46 -29.04 2.62
N PRO A 729 -24.80 -28.92 2.61
CA PRO A 729 -25.67 -29.36 3.70
C PRO A 729 -25.40 -30.79 4.17
N LEU A 730 -25.19 -30.94 5.47
CA LEU A 730 -25.02 -32.24 6.13
C LEU A 730 -26.38 -32.81 6.57
N ASN A 731 -26.58 -34.12 6.45
CA ASN A 731 -27.82 -34.81 6.87
C ASN A 731 -29.11 -34.17 6.33
N ALA A 732 -29.09 -33.70 5.08
CA ALA A 732 -30.26 -33.08 4.45
C ALA A 732 -31.43 -34.09 4.34
N THR A 733 -32.67 -33.64 4.51
CA THR A 733 -33.85 -34.51 4.35
C THR A 733 -34.23 -34.74 2.89
N LYS A 734 -33.71 -33.90 1.98
CA LYS A 734 -33.93 -33.94 0.54
C LYS A 734 -32.59 -33.74 -0.19
N PRO A 735 -32.46 -34.20 -1.45
CA PRO A 735 -31.29 -33.90 -2.26
C PRO A 735 -30.98 -32.40 -2.29
N THR A 736 -29.70 -32.06 -2.14
CA THR A 736 -29.23 -30.68 -2.27
C THR A 736 -29.12 -30.31 -3.74
N THR A 737 -29.63 -29.13 -4.11
CA THR A 737 -29.55 -28.63 -5.48
C THR A 737 -28.39 -27.64 -5.60
N VAL A 738 -27.51 -27.84 -6.57
CA VAL A 738 -26.45 -26.89 -6.96
C VAL A 738 -26.77 -26.36 -8.35
N THR A 739 -27.02 -25.06 -8.47
CA THR A 739 -27.37 -24.43 -9.75
C THR A 739 -26.26 -23.48 -10.18
N LEU A 740 -25.74 -23.70 -11.39
CA LEU A 740 -24.76 -22.87 -12.09
C LEU A 740 -25.51 -22.03 -13.13
N THR A 741 -25.50 -20.71 -12.98
CA THR A 741 -26.21 -19.78 -13.87
C THR A 741 -25.21 -18.90 -14.59
N PHE A 742 -25.25 -18.87 -15.92
CA PHE A 742 -24.34 -18.07 -16.74
C PHE A 742 -24.57 -16.58 -16.47
N ASN A 743 -23.50 -15.83 -16.21
CA ASN A 743 -23.59 -14.38 -16.10
C ASN A 743 -23.93 -13.76 -17.47
N ARG A 744 -24.54 -12.57 -17.45
CA ARG A 744 -24.91 -11.84 -18.68
C ARG A 744 -23.66 -11.55 -19.51
N GLY A 745 -23.74 -11.79 -20.83
CA GLY A 745 -22.64 -11.55 -21.77
C GLY A 745 -21.76 -12.76 -22.05
N PHE A 746 -21.85 -13.83 -21.25
CA PHE A 746 -21.10 -15.06 -21.47
C PHE A 746 -21.93 -16.09 -22.25
N SER A 747 -21.33 -16.70 -23.26
CA SER A 747 -21.90 -17.82 -24.04
C SER A 747 -21.25 -19.16 -23.76
N GLN A 748 -20.10 -19.14 -23.08
CA GLN A 748 -19.32 -20.30 -22.68
C GLN A 748 -18.79 -20.07 -21.27
N ILE A 749 -18.69 -21.14 -20.48
CA ILE A 749 -18.05 -21.15 -19.17
C ILE A 749 -17.21 -22.41 -19.03
N ASP A 750 -16.04 -22.28 -18.41
CA ASP A 750 -15.18 -23.41 -18.09
C ASP A 750 -15.53 -23.96 -16.71
N LEU A 751 -15.82 -25.25 -16.62
CA LEU A 751 -16.06 -25.98 -15.38
C LEU A 751 -14.73 -26.50 -14.80
N ASP A 752 -13.75 -25.61 -14.72
CA ASP A 752 -12.37 -25.90 -14.31
C ASP A 752 -12.33 -26.51 -12.91
N HIS A 753 -11.71 -27.68 -12.76
CA HIS A 753 -11.60 -28.46 -11.52
C HIS A 753 -12.92 -28.66 -10.75
N PHE A 754 -14.07 -28.51 -11.43
CA PHE A 754 -15.37 -28.55 -10.79
C PHE A 754 -15.75 -29.99 -10.43
N ALA A 755 -15.85 -30.27 -9.13
CA ALA A 755 -16.14 -31.60 -8.63
C ALA A 755 -16.67 -31.59 -7.20
N LEU A 756 -17.32 -32.70 -6.82
CA LEU A 756 -17.82 -32.96 -5.49
C LEU A 756 -16.85 -33.90 -4.75
N TYR A 757 -16.49 -33.53 -3.52
CA TYR A 757 -15.63 -34.32 -2.66
C TYR A 757 -16.30 -34.60 -1.32
N THR A 758 -16.17 -35.83 -0.83
CA THR A 758 -16.66 -36.24 0.49
C THR A 758 -15.48 -36.41 1.44
N LEU A 759 -15.59 -35.86 2.65
CA LEU A 759 -14.63 -36.03 3.73
C LEU A 759 -14.81 -37.42 4.36
N ASN A 760 -13.80 -38.26 4.28
CA ASN A 760 -13.71 -39.47 5.09
C ASN A 760 -13.36 -39.08 6.54
N ARG A 761 -14.40 -38.90 7.36
CA ARG A 761 -14.24 -38.44 8.75
C ARG A 761 -13.41 -39.39 9.61
N GLN A 762 -13.52 -40.70 9.40
CA GLN A 762 -12.71 -41.68 10.13
C GLN A 762 -11.21 -41.52 9.82
N ALA A 763 -10.85 -41.49 8.54
CA ALA A 763 -9.46 -41.31 8.10
C ALA A 763 -8.89 -39.96 8.57
N PHE A 764 -9.70 -38.89 8.50
CA PHE A 764 -9.34 -37.57 9.00
C PHE A 764 -9.08 -37.58 10.51
N LYS A 765 -10.01 -38.10 11.32
CA LYS A 765 -9.90 -38.16 12.79
C LYS A 765 -8.73 -39.03 13.24
N GLN A 766 -8.50 -40.17 12.59
CA GLN A 766 -7.35 -41.02 12.87
C GLN A 766 -6.03 -40.30 12.60
N THR A 767 -5.92 -39.65 11.43
CA THR A 767 -4.73 -38.86 11.07
C THR A 767 -4.49 -37.71 12.04
N VAL A 768 -5.52 -36.96 12.43
CA VAL A 768 -5.44 -35.87 13.42
C VAL A 768 -4.97 -36.38 14.78
N LYS A 769 -5.48 -37.52 15.23
CA LYS A 769 -5.07 -38.14 16.51
C LYS A 769 -3.58 -38.51 16.48
N THR A 770 -3.12 -39.14 15.41
CA THR A 770 -1.71 -39.49 15.20
C THR A 770 -0.83 -38.24 15.18
N ALA A 771 -1.23 -37.22 14.42
CA ALA A 771 -0.50 -35.96 14.33
C ALA A 771 -0.33 -35.26 15.68
N LYS A 772 -1.41 -35.18 16.48
CA LYS A 772 -1.37 -34.58 17.82
C LYS A 772 -0.50 -35.34 18.81
N THR A 773 -0.56 -36.67 18.77
CA THR A 773 0.21 -37.54 19.68
C THR A 773 1.72 -37.40 19.44
N ASN A 774 2.12 -37.28 18.17
CA ASN A 774 3.51 -37.16 17.76
C ASN A 774 4.01 -35.70 17.64
N ALA A 775 3.17 -34.70 17.94
CA ALA A 775 3.58 -33.31 17.84
C ALA A 775 4.64 -32.97 18.91
N PRO A 776 5.70 -32.23 18.56
CA PRO A 776 6.63 -31.72 19.56
C PRO A 776 5.93 -30.75 20.50
N LYS A 777 6.38 -30.69 21.75
CA LYS A 777 5.99 -29.59 22.64
C LYS A 777 6.52 -28.30 22.04
N GLN A 778 5.69 -27.26 22.03
CA GLN A 778 6.01 -26.02 21.34
C GLN A 778 5.56 -24.80 22.14
N ILE A 779 6.43 -23.80 22.18
CA ILE A 779 6.15 -22.47 22.74
C ILE A 779 6.47 -21.46 21.65
N ILE A 780 5.46 -20.70 21.21
CA ILE A 780 5.59 -19.76 20.09
C ILE A 780 5.26 -18.35 20.57
N GLN A 781 6.17 -17.40 20.33
CA GLN A 781 5.95 -16.00 20.64
C GLN A 781 6.81 -15.11 19.73
N ASN A 782 6.19 -14.16 19.02
CA ASN A 782 6.85 -13.02 18.37
C ASN A 782 8.14 -13.33 17.57
N GLY A 783 8.11 -14.36 16.70
CA GLY A 783 9.28 -14.76 15.90
C GLY A 783 10.29 -15.64 16.64
N ARG A 784 9.95 -16.15 17.82
CA ARG A 784 10.71 -17.16 18.56
C ARG A 784 9.84 -18.38 18.80
N LEU A 785 10.41 -19.56 18.59
CA LEU A 785 9.75 -20.84 18.74
C LEU A 785 10.70 -21.81 19.46
N SER A 786 10.30 -22.30 20.63
CA SER A 786 11.00 -23.41 21.30
C SER A 786 10.28 -24.72 20.99
N LEU A 787 11.02 -25.73 20.52
CA LEU A 787 10.51 -27.06 20.22
C LEU A 787 11.25 -28.10 21.06
N THR A 788 10.50 -29.01 21.70
CA THR A 788 11.04 -30.19 22.36
C THR A 788 10.54 -31.45 21.67
N THR A 789 11.46 -32.19 21.05
CA THR A 789 11.15 -33.40 20.30
C THR A 789 11.16 -34.65 21.20
N GLN A 790 10.36 -35.65 20.84
CA GLN A 790 10.34 -36.95 21.53
C GLN A 790 11.47 -37.87 21.00
N LYS A 791 11.75 -38.98 21.70
CA LYS A 791 12.76 -39.99 21.31
C LYS A 791 12.16 -40.89 20.19
N ASN A 792 12.95 -41.23 19.16
CA ASN A 792 12.61 -42.04 17.96
C ASN A 792 11.73 -41.35 16.88
N ASN A 793 11.82 -41.67 15.57
CA ASN A 793 12.89 -42.16 14.67
C ASN A 793 12.32 -41.97 13.25
N SER A 794 13.04 -41.29 12.34
CA SER A 794 12.65 -40.98 10.94
C SER A 794 11.57 -39.89 10.74
N GLY A 795 11.61 -39.23 9.59
CA GLY A 795 10.68 -38.14 9.23
C GLY A 795 11.22 -36.73 9.43
N TYR A 796 10.30 -35.77 9.49
CA TYR A 796 10.54 -34.33 9.57
C TYR A 796 9.51 -33.67 10.49
N ILE A 797 9.75 -32.42 10.88
CA ILE A 797 8.78 -31.53 11.52
C ILE A 797 8.41 -30.48 10.50
N MET A 798 7.12 -30.36 10.21
CA MET A 798 6.57 -29.25 9.44
C MET A 798 5.96 -28.26 10.41
N LEU A 799 6.20 -26.98 10.17
CA LEU A 799 5.52 -25.90 10.87
C LEU A 799 4.62 -25.20 9.88
N THR A 800 3.34 -24.99 10.20
CA THR A 800 2.41 -24.16 9.41
C THR A 800 2.68 -22.66 9.60
N ILE A 801 3.95 -22.32 9.39
CA ILE A 801 4.57 -21.00 9.39
C ILE A 801 5.31 -20.88 8.05
N PRO A 802 5.10 -19.82 7.27
CA PRO A 802 5.78 -19.63 6.01
C PRO A 802 7.31 -19.62 6.16
N TYR A 803 8.00 -20.29 5.23
CA TYR A 803 9.45 -20.32 5.20
C TYR A 803 10.00 -18.96 4.75
N GLU A 804 10.91 -18.43 5.56
CA GLU A 804 11.72 -17.25 5.24
C GLU A 804 13.18 -17.50 5.61
N LYS A 805 14.11 -16.93 4.83
CA LYS A 805 15.56 -17.08 5.07
C LYS A 805 16.03 -16.53 6.42
N GLY A 806 15.23 -15.69 7.08
CA GLY A 806 15.56 -15.10 8.38
C GLY A 806 15.51 -16.05 9.57
N TRP A 807 14.93 -17.24 9.42
CA TRP A 807 14.87 -18.21 10.51
C TRP A 807 16.22 -18.89 10.77
N GLN A 808 16.62 -18.94 12.05
CA GLN A 808 17.85 -19.58 12.49
C GLN A 808 17.57 -20.46 13.72
N ALA A 809 18.26 -21.59 13.82
CA ALA A 809 18.25 -22.44 15.02
C ALA A 809 19.43 -22.10 15.93
N ASP A 810 19.25 -22.24 17.24
CA ASP A 810 20.31 -22.09 18.26
C ASP A 810 21.37 -23.21 18.21
N THR A 811 21.14 -24.26 17.42
CA THR A 811 22.07 -25.39 17.23
C THR A 811 22.28 -25.68 15.75
N GLN A 812 23.53 -25.99 15.37
CA GLN A 812 23.89 -26.40 14.02
C GLN A 812 23.33 -27.78 13.62
N SER A 813 22.91 -28.59 14.60
CA SER A 813 22.33 -29.91 14.37
C SER A 813 20.95 -29.86 13.72
N VAL A 814 20.29 -28.69 13.75
CA VAL A 814 18.96 -28.45 13.20
C VAL A 814 19.07 -27.62 11.93
N LYS A 815 18.72 -28.23 10.79
CA LYS A 815 18.67 -27.55 9.49
C LYS A 815 17.24 -27.22 9.12
N ILE A 816 16.99 -25.92 8.91
CA ILE A 816 15.71 -25.39 8.46
C ILE A 816 15.65 -25.43 6.93
N GLN A 817 14.54 -25.89 6.36
CA GLN A 817 14.33 -26.07 4.93
C GLN A 817 12.94 -25.57 4.51
N ASN A 818 12.78 -25.30 3.22
CA ASN A 818 11.48 -24.94 2.65
C ASN A 818 10.70 -26.22 2.25
N TYR A 819 9.59 -26.49 2.92
CA TYR A 819 8.63 -27.54 2.57
C TYR A 819 7.37 -26.94 1.97
N ARG A 820 7.42 -26.70 0.66
CA ARG A 820 6.29 -26.18 -0.14
C ARG A 820 5.74 -24.87 0.39
N GLY A 821 6.65 -24.02 0.84
CA GLY A 821 6.40 -22.69 1.40
C GLY A 821 6.27 -22.66 2.91
N PHE A 822 6.23 -23.81 3.59
CA PHE A 822 6.30 -23.92 5.05
C PHE A 822 7.71 -24.22 5.56
N ILE A 823 7.96 -23.93 6.84
CA ILE A 823 9.20 -24.30 7.51
C ILE A 823 9.23 -25.82 7.74
N GLY A 824 10.32 -26.45 7.31
CA GLY A 824 10.60 -27.86 7.46
C GLY A 824 11.90 -28.10 8.24
N ILE A 825 11.91 -29.10 9.12
CA ILE A 825 13.07 -29.46 9.94
C ILE A 825 13.23 -30.97 9.95
N LYS A 826 14.44 -31.49 9.75
CA LYS A 826 14.67 -32.93 9.94
C LYS A 826 14.65 -33.27 11.43
N VAL A 827 13.87 -34.28 11.82
CA VAL A 827 13.75 -34.70 13.24
C VAL A 827 15.14 -35.06 13.78
N PRO A 828 15.59 -34.48 14.91
CA PRO A 828 16.84 -34.88 15.55
C PRO A 828 16.81 -36.35 15.99
N LYS A 829 17.93 -37.07 15.84
CA LYS A 829 18.03 -38.50 16.19
C LYS A 829 17.85 -38.79 17.69
N LYS A 830 18.04 -37.78 18.55
CA LYS A 830 17.83 -37.84 20.00
C LYS A 830 16.74 -36.84 20.38
N ALA A 831 16.06 -37.08 21.51
CA ALA A 831 15.16 -36.09 22.08
C ALA A 831 15.96 -34.83 22.39
N THR A 832 15.59 -33.71 21.78
CA THR A 832 16.33 -32.45 21.86
C THR A 832 15.35 -31.30 22.02
N THR A 833 15.72 -30.33 22.85
CA THR A 833 15.08 -29.02 22.87
C THR A 833 15.94 -28.04 22.10
N PHE A 834 15.35 -27.32 21.15
CA PHE A 834 16.03 -26.30 20.37
C PHE A 834 15.09 -25.13 20.12
N THR A 835 15.68 -23.97 19.82
CA THR A 835 14.92 -22.73 19.60
C THR A 835 15.18 -22.19 18.20
N LEU A 836 14.11 -21.86 17.50
CA LEU A 836 14.16 -21.09 16.27
C LEU A 836 13.90 -19.63 16.59
N THR A 837 14.76 -18.74 16.08
CA THR A 837 14.57 -17.29 16.20
C THR A 837 14.64 -16.67 14.80
N TYR A 838 13.70 -15.79 14.51
CA TYR A 838 13.69 -15.02 13.27
C TYR A 838 14.55 -13.76 13.42
N HIS A 839 15.53 -13.62 12.53
CA HIS A 839 16.33 -12.42 12.37
C HIS A 839 16.12 -11.87 10.97
N THR A 840 15.74 -10.60 10.86
CA THR A 840 15.59 -9.95 9.55
C THR A 840 16.94 -9.98 8.80
N PRO A 841 17.01 -10.60 7.61
CA PRO A 841 18.24 -10.67 6.85
C PRO A 841 18.80 -9.28 6.52
N GLY A 842 20.12 -9.11 6.65
CA GLY A 842 20.82 -7.87 6.32
C GLY A 842 20.85 -6.81 7.42
N ILE A 843 20.18 -7.01 8.57
CA ILE A 843 20.20 -6.04 9.69
C ILE A 843 21.60 -5.75 10.22
N PRO A 844 22.47 -6.74 10.52
CA PRO A 844 23.81 -6.46 11.03
C PRO A 844 24.65 -5.63 10.05
N LEU A 845 24.58 -5.97 8.75
CA LEU A 845 25.27 -5.21 7.69
C LEU A 845 24.69 -3.80 7.56
N GLY A 846 23.36 -3.66 7.61
CA GLY A 846 22.67 -2.37 7.60
C GLY A 846 23.14 -1.47 8.73
N TRP A 847 23.20 -1.98 9.97
CA TRP A 847 23.72 -1.22 11.12
C TRP A 847 25.19 -0.88 10.99
N LEU A 848 26.03 -1.82 10.56
CA LEU A 848 27.46 -1.58 10.36
C LEU A 848 27.69 -0.42 9.38
N VAL A 849 26.99 -0.41 8.24
CA VAL A 849 27.09 0.65 7.24
C VAL A 849 26.49 1.96 7.75
N THR A 850 25.37 1.93 8.46
CA THR A 850 24.78 3.11 9.09
C THR A 850 25.70 3.73 10.14
N ILE A 851 26.35 2.93 11.00
CA ILE A 851 27.29 3.44 12.00
C ILE A 851 28.46 4.13 11.32
N MET A 852 29.03 3.54 10.26
CA MET A 852 30.08 4.21 9.46
C MET A 852 29.57 5.53 8.85
N GLY A 853 28.34 5.55 8.34
CA GLY A 853 27.70 6.76 7.83
C GLY A 853 27.50 7.83 8.91
N LEU A 854 27.09 7.44 10.12
CA LEU A 854 26.93 8.36 11.25
C LEU A 854 28.26 8.91 11.76
N ILE A 855 29.32 8.10 11.76
CA ILE A 855 30.69 8.58 12.04
C ILE A 855 31.12 9.61 10.99
N GLY A 856 30.87 9.32 9.70
CA GLY A 856 31.11 10.28 8.61
C GLY A 856 30.30 11.57 8.76
N LEU A 857 29.04 11.47 9.18
CA LEU A 857 28.17 12.62 9.47
C LEU A 857 28.71 13.45 10.64
N ALA A 858 29.14 12.82 11.73
CA ALA A 858 29.73 13.51 12.88
C ALA A 858 31.02 14.23 12.49
N ALA A 859 31.89 13.59 11.70
CA ALA A 859 33.10 14.22 11.16
C ALA A 859 32.77 15.43 10.26
N LEU A 860 31.73 15.31 9.43
CA LEU A 860 31.25 16.40 8.58
C LEU A 860 30.73 17.60 9.41
N ILE A 861 29.95 17.33 10.45
CA ILE A 861 29.43 18.38 11.37
C ILE A 861 30.60 19.11 12.05
N LEU A 862 31.59 18.36 12.57
CA LEU A 862 32.80 18.95 13.18
C LEU A 862 33.58 19.80 12.18
N TYR A 863 33.72 19.35 10.94
CA TYR A 863 34.41 20.08 9.88
C TYR A 863 33.70 21.38 9.48
N GLU A 864 32.38 21.37 9.32
CA GLU A 864 31.61 22.55 8.87
C GLU A 864 31.35 23.58 9.98
N TYR A 865 31.19 23.15 11.23
CA TYR A 865 30.75 24.01 12.33
C TYR A 865 31.80 24.29 13.41
N HIS A 866 32.98 23.64 13.39
CA HIS A 866 34.04 23.90 14.38
C HIS A 866 35.29 24.57 13.74
N PRO A 867 35.50 25.90 13.90
CA PRO A 867 36.54 26.67 13.19
C PRO A 867 37.98 26.18 13.45
N ARG A 868 38.25 25.69 14.68
CA ARG A 868 39.57 25.17 15.08
C ARG A 868 39.97 23.90 14.32
N PHE A 869 39.00 23.07 13.94
CA PHE A 869 39.24 21.81 13.22
C PHE A 869 39.55 22.06 11.75
N ARG A 870 38.80 22.99 11.12
CA ARG A 870 39.06 23.45 9.75
C ARG A 870 40.46 24.06 9.59
N LYS A 871 40.94 24.83 10.56
CA LYS A 871 42.32 25.37 10.56
C LYS A 871 43.38 24.27 10.71
N ARG A 872 43.23 23.33 11.66
CA ARG A 872 44.21 22.25 11.92
C ARG A 872 44.42 21.32 10.72
N MET A 873 43.36 20.95 10.00
CA MET A 873 43.49 20.12 8.79
C MET A 873 44.17 20.85 7.63
N MET A 874 43.95 22.16 7.47
CA MET A 874 44.62 22.96 6.44
C MET A 874 46.11 23.24 6.76
N THR A 875 46.50 23.20 8.03
CA THR A 875 47.90 23.40 8.46
C THR A 875 48.72 22.12 8.54
N GLY A 876 48.09 20.94 8.44
CA GLY A 876 48.76 19.63 8.52
C GLY A 876 49.48 19.18 7.25
N SER A 877 49.38 19.93 6.15
CA SER A 877 49.93 19.60 4.83
C SER A 877 51.08 20.51 4.37
N GLN A 878 51.74 21.23 5.29
CA GLN A 878 53.05 21.82 5.00
C GLN A 878 54.15 20.92 5.55
N PRO A 879 55.00 20.30 4.71
CA PRO A 879 56.23 19.71 5.22
C PRO A 879 57.04 20.85 5.83
N LYS A 880 57.41 20.71 7.10
CA LYS A 880 58.40 21.57 7.72
C LYS A 880 59.71 21.37 6.96
N SER A 881 60.05 22.29 6.06
CA SER A 881 61.42 22.45 5.60
C SER A 881 62.23 22.90 6.81
N ARG A 882 63.07 22.01 7.32
CA ARG A 882 64.28 22.38 8.07
C ARG A 882 65.44 22.36 7.11
#